data_AF-A0A918JXN3-F1
#
_entry.id   AF-A0A918JXN3-F1
#
_cell.length_a   1.000
_cell.length_b   1.000
_cell.length_c   1.000
_cell.angle_alpha   90.00
_cell.angle_beta   90.00
_cell.angle_gamma   90.00
#
_symmetry.space_group_name_H-M   'P 1'
#
loop_
_entity.id
_entity.type
_entity.pdbx_description
1 polymer ?
#
loop_
_entity_poly.entity_id
_entity_poly.type
_entity_poly.pdbx_seq_one_letter_code
_entity_poly.pdbx_strand_id
1 'polypeptide(L)'
;MFLLFPVFLFSQNIDSQYITNIIKSKPIKINGQISANSVYYSANKNSNRNPFTYFLQGVLNINIYSFSMPVEYNFSNQGENLDYKLPFDYNTLSLHPTYKWITAHIGTVNMSFSPYTINNHQFRGGGVDLTPSKSVIINAMTGELRKAISEDGNPKTTPSYSRMGYGIKTKLKKKKYNIGFMGFYAKDNQNSIDSIPEARNILPKENFVLSLEGEVKIAKNYTLQVEYASTVISKDIRATPSKATEFSLAGVFFNNRISSEYYNAIRTRLGYVQKAINLGIGYERIDPGYETLGAYFFNNDFENITLDVANTFFKNKLSVSLNIGYQRDNLGNSKTNSTNRKIGSINAQAIVSERLSFMGSFSNFTTYTNTRPNQFDDVNDANLLDNQVEELNYRQLSKNATLSMNYVLSNKQTSIQNLIINYALNDVANEQDGNVRIGDVSSFHNLSCAHTINFPKNNISLNAAINGTYNTIGKEESTTWGPNFSVGKRFFNKALTSRLGGSYNQSSAISGNSTITNFRLNLSYLLLEKHHFSLNAIQLFKSVNQRDNFNEFTATFSYNYAFGIKKPKIGFNKKPKKPKLENDSIKIQYRKYRFEGLPKNITPQLVVLPEKEGFAHIIKDRKGKLSELKEQLKETEEKDKRVYKEVAISYLKEIDTYLEFAEFYSKKIYEAYLKLIREANEIDRQIRDEFTVVSARINSTEEKDPEDIKSQQVLEKRYASHTELLESLLQWNLKPEKIENPKGDIQTLKKRNASKVFSMYQGEKSKEHIVKFIEIQMADMFHKLLK
;
A
#
# COMPACT_ATOMS: atom_id res chain seq x y z
N MET A 1 -2.53 47.84 -3.15
CA MET A 1 -3.74 47.61 -2.33
C MET A 1 -3.53 46.33 -1.54
N PHE A 2 -3.17 46.45 -0.25
CA PHE A 2 -2.94 45.31 0.64
C PHE A 2 -4.30 44.70 1.04
N LEU A 3 -4.61 43.51 0.52
CA LEU A 3 -5.77 42.74 0.95
C LEU A 3 -5.36 41.85 2.14
N LEU A 4 -5.65 42.33 3.35
CA LEU A 4 -5.66 41.54 4.57
C LEU A 4 -6.72 40.44 4.45
N PHE A 5 -6.29 39.19 4.44
CA PHE A 5 -7.18 38.03 4.60
C PHE A 5 -7.46 37.81 6.10
N PRO A 6 -8.72 37.86 6.57
CA PRO A 6 -9.04 37.53 7.95
C PRO A 6 -8.91 36.01 8.15
N VAL A 7 -8.08 35.62 9.12
CA VAL A 7 -7.97 34.24 9.60
C VAL A 7 -9.26 33.90 10.36
N PHE A 8 -10.19 33.19 9.73
CA PHE A 8 -11.30 32.57 10.44
C PHE A 8 -10.79 31.39 11.27
N LEU A 9 -10.65 31.60 12.58
CA LEU A 9 -10.44 30.56 13.57
C LEU A 9 -11.73 29.72 13.71
N PHE A 10 -11.79 28.58 13.01
CA PHE A 10 -12.78 27.56 13.31
C PHE A 10 -12.42 26.88 14.64
N SER A 11 -13.32 26.99 15.63
CA SER A 11 -13.30 26.20 16.86
C SER A 11 -13.29 24.70 16.52
N GLN A 12 -12.24 23.97 16.94
CA GLN A 12 -12.16 22.52 16.75
C GLN A 12 -12.90 21.81 17.88
N ASN A 13 -13.99 21.11 17.54
CA ASN A 13 -14.50 20.04 18.39
C ASN A 13 -13.43 18.95 18.50
N ILE A 14 -12.92 18.72 19.70
CA ILE A 14 -11.91 17.69 19.96
C ILE A 14 -12.62 16.34 19.99
N ASP A 15 -12.36 15.54 18.96
CA ASP A 15 -12.85 14.16 18.85
C ASP A 15 -12.24 13.29 19.96
N SER A 16 -13.06 12.66 20.79
CA SER A 16 -12.61 11.85 21.93
C SER A 16 -11.80 10.62 21.50
N GLN A 17 -11.96 10.16 20.26
CA GLN A 17 -11.10 9.14 19.64
C GLN A 17 -9.67 9.66 19.39
N TYR A 18 -9.50 10.94 19.10
CA TYR A 18 -8.18 11.58 18.87
C TYR A 18 -7.38 11.67 20.18
N ILE A 19 -8.02 12.04 21.30
CA ILE A 19 -7.39 12.06 22.63
C ILE A 19 -6.94 10.65 23.04
N THR A 20 -7.81 9.65 22.82
CA THR A 20 -7.51 8.24 23.17
C THR A 20 -6.32 7.68 22.39
N ASN A 21 -6.15 8.11 21.13
CA ASN A 21 -5.01 7.73 20.29
C ASN A 21 -3.71 8.46 20.66
N ILE A 22 -3.78 9.73 21.09
CA ILE A 22 -2.62 10.49 21.60
C ILE A 22 -2.06 9.81 22.85
N ILE A 23 -2.91 9.43 23.80
CA ILE A 23 -2.52 8.79 25.06
C ILE A 23 -1.85 7.42 24.84
N LYS A 24 -2.20 6.70 23.76
CA LYS A 24 -1.61 5.40 23.39
C LYS A 24 -0.36 5.51 22.50
N SER A 25 -0.10 6.66 21.88
CA SER A 25 1.01 6.86 20.94
C SER A 25 2.34 7.18 21.65
N LYS A 26 3.48 6.84 21.04
CA LYS A 26 4.79 7.25 21.58
C LYS A 26 4.92 8.77 21.43
N PRO A 27 5.34 9.51 22.48
CA PRO A 27 5.40 10.96 22.43
C PRO A 27 6.38 11.47 21.37
N ILE A 28 7.50 10.77 21.17
CA ILE A 28 8.52 11.11 20.18
C ILE A 28 9.04 9.83 19.50
N LYS A 29 9.12 9.83 18.18
CA LYS A 29 9.75 8.78 17.36
C LYS A 29 10.67 9.43 16.32
N ILE A 30 11.96 9.29 16.53
CA ILE A 30 12.99 9.70 15.57
C ILE A 30 13.52 8.45 14.87
N ASN A 31 13.52 8.49 13.54
CA ASN A 31 14.11 7.47 12.69
C ASN A 31 14.60 8.11 11.40
N GLY A 32 15.37 7.38 10.62
CA GLY A 32 15.91 7.92 9.39
C GLY A 32 16.95 7.01 8.79
N GLN A 33 17.50 7.47 7.68
CA GLN A 33 18.61 6.83 7.01
C GLN A 33 19.62 7.88 6.60
N ILE A 34 20.89 7.61 6.89
CA ILE A 34 22.03 8.35 6.36
C ILE A 34 22.74 7.43 5.39
N SER A 35 23.14 7.96 4.25
CA SER A 35 23.92 7.24 3.25
C SER A 35 25.09 8.09 2.77
N ALA A 36 26.27 7.50 2.80
CA ALA A 36 27.51 8.09 2.32
C ALA A 36 28.10 7.17 1.27
N ASN A 37 28.21 7.65 0.04
CA ASN A 37 28.81 6.93 -1.07
C ASN A 37 30.07 7.66 -1.51
N SER A 38 31.14 6.91 -1.74
CA SER A 38 32.40 7.41 -2.25
C SER A 38 32.80 6.57 -3.45
N VAL A 39 33.18 7.22 -4.54
CA VAL A 39 33.64 6.56 -5.76
C VAL A 39 35.06 7.02 -6.04
N TYR A 40 35.96 6.04 -6.04
CA TYR A 40 37.32 6.19 -6.51
C TYR A 40 37.42 5.66 -7.94
N TYR A 41 38.09 6.42 -8.80
CA TYR A 41 38.32 6.08 -10.20
C TYR A 41 39.78 6.31 -10.55
N SER A 42 40.37 5.34 -11.23
CA SER A 42 41.72 5.43 -11.78
C SER A 42 41.77 4.71 -13.12
N ALA A 43 42.46 5.30 -14.10
CA ALA A 43 42.69 4.70 -15.39
C ALA A 43 44.09 5.07 -15.89
N ASN A 44 44.70 4.18 -16.68
CA ASN A 44 46.01 4.44 -17.28
C ASN A 44 45.95 5.45 -18.45
N LYS A 45 44.76 5.66 -19.03
CA LYS A 45 44.45 6.66 -20.06
C LYS A 45 43.06 7.27 -19.77
N ASN A 46 42.77 8.49 -20.20
CA ASN A 46 41.53 9.26 -19.89
C ASN A 46 41.35 9.70 -18.42
N SER A 47 41.78 10.93 -18.12
CA SER A 47 41.67 11.61 -16.81
C SER A 47 40.48 12.58 -16.70
N ASN A 48 39.52 12.54 -17.63
CA ASN A 48 38.39 13.49 -17.62
C ASN A 48 37.35 13.22 -16.51
N ARG A 49 37.56 12.17 -15.71
CA ARG A 49 36.73 11.84 -14.54
C ARG A 49 37.52 12.16 -13.28
N ASN A 50 36.88 12.86 -12.35
CA ASN A 50 37.49 13.14 -11.05
C ASN A 50 37.88 11.83 -10.35
N PRO A 51 39.11 11.74 -9.82
CA PRO A 51 39.62 10.52 -9.21
C PRO A 51 38.85 10.15 -7.94
N PHE A 52 38.20 11.12 -7.30
CA PHE A 52 37.37 10.90 -6.12
C PHE A 52 36.10 11.76 -6.14
N THR A 53 34.95 11.11 -5.95
CA THR A 53 33.65 11.79 -5.80
C THR A 53 32.92 11.23 -4.60
N TYR A 54 32.15 12.06 -3.90
CA TYR A 54 31.32 11.64 -2.78
C TYR A 54 29.88 12.11 -2.93
N PHE A 55 28.96 11.35 -2.33
CA PHE A 55 27.53 11.65 -2.25
C PHE A 55 27.05 11.36 -0.83
N LEU A 56 26.63 12.40 -0.12
CA LEU A 56 26.06 12.33 1.22
C LEU A 56 24.57 12.66 1.10
N GLN A 57 23.72 11.68 1.32
CA GLN A 57 22.28 11.86 1.25
C GLN A 57 21.60 11.19 2.44
N GLY A 58 20.48 11.72 2.89
CA GLY A 58 19.77 11.13 4.01
C GLY A 58 18.41 11.73 4.26
N VAL A 59 17.64 11.01 5.06
CA VAL A 59 16.31 11.41 5.52
C VAL A 59 16.24 11.23 7.03
N LEU A 60 15.90 12.29 7.75
CA LEU A 60 15.62 12.30 9.19
C LEU A 60 14.13 12.53 9.40
N ASN A 61 13.42 11.52 9.90
CA ASN A 61 12.01 11.58 10.23
C ASN A 61 11.81 11.82 11.73
N ILE A 62 11.37 13.01 12.09
CA ILE A 62 10.99 13.38 13.46
C ILE A 62 9.47 13.29 13.58
N ASN A 63 8.94 12.41 14.42
CA ASN A 63 7.50 12.33 14.69
C ASN A 63 7.23 12.65 16.16
N ILE A 64 6.39 13.64 16.43
CA ILE A 64 5.98 14.08 17.76
C ILE A 64 4.44 14.12 17.76
N TYR A 65 3.80 13.09 18.35
CA TYR A 65 2.35 12.89 18.25
C TYR A 65 1.82 12.95 16.80
N SER A 66 1.06 13.98 16.46
CA SER A 66 0.47 14.22 15.13
C SER A 66 1.29 15.16 14.25
N PHE A 67 2.43 15.66 14.77
CA PHE A 67 3.42 16.39 14.02
C PHE A 67 4.47 15.42 13.47
N SER A 68 4.81 15.55 12.18
CA SER A 68 5.88 14.80 11.53
C SER A 68 6.75 15.78 10.74
N MET A 69 8.06 15.66 10.79
CA MET A 69 8.98 16.49 10.02
C MET A 69 10.09 15.60 9.45
N PRO A 70 9.88 15.06 8.24
CA PRO A 70 10.96 14.57 7.40
C PRO A 70 11.88 15.73 7.01
N VAL A 71 13.17 15.52 7.17
CA VAL A 71 14.25 16.40 6.69
C VAL A 71 15.08 15.58 5.72
N GLU A 72 15.16 16.02 4.48
CA GLU A 72 15.88 15.35 3.39
C GLU A 72 17.07 16.22 2.98
N TYR A 73 18.22 15.61 2.75
CA TYR A 73 19.38 16.31 2.25
C TYR A 73 20.12 15.48 1.19
N ASN A 74 20.77 16.17 0.26
CA ASN A 74 21.66 15.58 -0.73
C ASN A 74 22.82 16.54 -0.99
N PHE A 75 24.04 16.08 -0.73
CA PHE A 75 25.29 16.82 -0.89
C PHE A 75 26.30 16.02 -1.70
N SER A 76 26.99 16.68 -2.63
CA SER A 76 28.08 16.10 -3.40
C SER A 76 29.11 17.16 -3.77
N ASN A 77 30.38 16.74 -3.90
CA ASN A 77 31.42 17.58 -4.48
C ASN A 77 31.38 17.64 -6.01
N GLN A 78 30.48 16.91 -6.68
CA GLN A 78 30.44 16.95 -8.15
C GLN A 78 30.10 18.34 -8.70
N GLY A 79 29.22 19.09 -8.03
CA GLY A 79 28.84 20.44 -8.45
C GLY A 79 30.01 21.44 -8.43
N GLU A 80 30.87 21.39 -7.41
CA GLU A 80 32.05 22.27 -7.31
C GLU A 80 33.14 21.95 -8.35
N ASN A 81 33.15 20.72 -8.85
CA ASN A 81 34.11 20.28 -9.85
C ASN A 81 33.62 20.53 -11.30
N LEU A 82 32.49 21.20 -11.48
CA LEU A 82 32.04 21.65 -12.80
C LEU A 82 32.82 22.90 -13.19
N ASP A 83 33.28 22.95 -14.43
CA ASP A 83 33.94 24.12 -14.98
C ASP A 83 32.96 25.23 -15.40
N TYR A 84 31.64 25.01 -15.26
CA TYR A 84 30.56 25.92 -15.66
C TYR A 84 29.49 26.05 -14.57
N LYS A 85 28.68 27.11 -14.65
CA LYS A 85 27.61 27.39 -13.67
C LYS A 85 26.28 26.76 -14.06
N LEU A 86 25.57 26.22 -13.07
CA LEU A 86 24.24 25.62 -13.21
C LEU A 86 23.14 26.54 -12.66
N PRO A 87 22.00 26.70 -13.35
CA PRO A 87 20.93 27.61 -12.93
C PRO A 87 20.03 27.03 -11.82
N PHE A 88 20.51 26.01 -11.10
CA PHE A 88 19.84 25.32 -10.01
C PHE A 88 20.85 24.85 -8.95
N ASP A 89 20.35 24.51 -7.77
CA ASP A 89 21.18 24.03 -6.66
C ASP A 89 21.54 22.55 -6.81
N TYR A 90 22.83 22.24 -6.88
CA TYR A 90 23.32 20.85 -6.89
C TYR A 90 23.12 20.17 -5.53
N ASN A 91 23.32 20.93 -4.46
CA ASN A 91 23.19 20.49 -3.08
C ASN A 91 21.84 20.96 -2.53
N THR A 92 21.07 20.05 -1.96
CA THR A 92 19.67 20.32 -1.58
C THR A 92 19.41 19.95 -0.13
N LEU A 93 18.53 20.75 0.50
CA LEU A 93 17.99 20.51 1.83
C LEU A 93 16.49 20.83 1.77
N SER A 94 15.68 19.90 2.24
CA SER A 94 14.23 19.97 2.18
C SER A 94 13.61 19.54 3.50
N LEU A 95 12.60 20.27 3.96
CA LEU A 95 11.87 19.99 5.19
C LEU A 95 10.39 19.84 4.85
N HIS A 96 9.75 18.80 5.40
CA HIS A 96 8.35 18.46 5.12
C HIS A 96 7.46 18.43 6.38
N PRO A 97 7.41 19.50 7.20
CA PRO A 97 6.62 19.50 8.42
C PRO A 97 5.14 19.30 8.11
N THR A 98 4.56 18.30 8.75
CA THR A 98 3.19 17.82 8.59
C THR A 98 2.49 17.87 9.94
N TYR A 99 1.34 18.52 10.00
CA TYR A 99 0.46 18.50 11.15
C TYR A 99 -0.99 18.26 10.71
N LYS A 100 -1.56 17.14 11.15
CA LYS A 100 -2.92 16.71 10.78
C LYS A 100 -3.09 16.65 9.25
N TRP A 101 -3.82 17.59 8.66
CA TRP A 101 -4.15 17.66 7.24
C TRP A 101 -3.30 18.68 6.47
N ILE A 102 -2.32 19.30 7.13
CA ILE A 102 -1.43 20.32 6.58
C ILE A 102 -0.04 19.70 6.45
N THR A 103 0.51 19.67 5.25
CA THR A 103 1.92 19.37 4.99
C THR A 103 2.55 20.59 4.32
N ALA A 104 3.57 21.18 4.92
CA ALA A 104 4.38 22.20 4.26
C ALA A 104 5.65 21.57 3.69
N HIS A 105 6.17 22.17 2.62
CA HIS A 105 7.40 21.80 1.93
C HIS A 105 8.30 23.04 1.93
N ILE A 106 9.51 22.96 2.46
CA ILE A 106 10.39 24.12 2.64
C ILE A 106 11.80 23.75 2.18
N GLY A 107 12.46 24.61 1.42
CA GLY A 107 13.82 24.40 0.92
C GLY A 107 13.83 24.17 -0.59
N THR A 108 14.64 23.22 -1.06
CA THR A 108 14.73 22.89 -2.50
C THR A 108 13.86 21.70 -2.84
N VAL A 109 12.59 21.96 -3.14
CA VAL A 109 11.54 20.95 -3.30
C VAL A 109 11.05 20.91 -4.75
N ASN A 110 10.23 19.90 -5.07
CA ASN A 110 9.52 19.83 -6.34
C ASN A 110 8.04 19.52 -6.08
N MET A 111 7.18 19.92 -7.01
CA MET A 111 5.75 19.59 -7.00
C MET A 111 5.30 19.27 -8.42
N SER A 112 4.22 18.50 -8.55
CA SER A 112 3.60 18.20 -9.84
C SER A 112 2.10 18.31 -9.75
N PHE A 113 1.52 19.15 -10.61
CA PHE A 113 0.09 19.42 -10.67
C PHE A 113 -0.54 18.73 -11.88
N SER A 114 0.09 18.89 -13.05
CA SER A 114 -0.29 18.29 -14.32
C SER A 114 0.88 18.44 -15.30
N PRO A 115 1.04 17.53 -16.29
CA PRO A 115 2.00 17.70 -17.38
C PRO A 115 1.91 19.06 -18.08
N TYR A 116 0.72 19.69 -18.14
CA TYR A 116 0.48 20.94 -18.86
C TYR A 116 0.70 22.21 -18.02
N THR A 117 0.97 22.08 -16.71
CA THR A 117 1.18 23.20 -15.78
C THR A 117 2.54 23.07 -15.08
N ILE A 118 2.58 22.60 -13.83
CA ILE A 118 3.82 22.29 -13.12
C ILE A 118 4.06 20.78 -13.21
N ASN A 119 5.22 20.39 -13.72
CA ASN A 119 5.57 18.99 -13.90
C ASN A 119 6.97 18.68 -13.33
N ASN A 120 7.03 18.37 -12.02
CA ASN A 120 8.26 18.00 -11.31
C ASN A 120 9.41 19.01 -11.45
N HIS A 121 9.11 20.28 -11.71
CA HIS A 121 10.11 21.33 -11.75
C HIS A 121 10.60 21.63 -10.33
N GLN A 122 11.92 21.60 -10.13
CA GLN A 122 12.51 21.93 -8.85
C GLN A 122 12.43 23.44 -8.61
N PHE A 123 12.17 23.85 -7.36
CA PHE A 123 12.21 25.24 -6.95
C PHE A 123 12.76 25.37 -5.53
N ARG A 124 13.42 26.51 -5.26
CA ARG A 124 13.83 26.91 -3.91
C ARG A 124 12.76 27.82 -3.32
N GLY A 125 12.04 27.34 -2.31
CA GLY A 125 10.95 28.10 -1.72
C GLY A 125 10.06 27.29 -0.78
N GLY A 126 8.76 27.53 -0.86
CA GLY A 126 7.74 26.94 -0.01
C GLY A 126 6.60 26.33 -0.82
N GLY A 127 6.13 25.16 -0.40
CA GLY A 127 4.92 24.52 -0.89
C GLY A 127 4.03 24.08 0.26
N VAL A 128 2.76 23.82 -0.02
CA VAL A 128 1.82 23.29 0.96
C VAL A 128 0.83 22.34 0.30
N ASP A 129 0.60 21.20 0.95
CA ASP A 129 -0.44 20.24 0.64
C ASP A 129 -1.45 20.23 1.79
N LEU A 130 -2.70 20.58 1.48
CA LEU A 130 -3.81 20.69 2.42
C LEU A 130 -4.89 19.67 2.06
N THR A 131 -5.32 18.88 3.06
CA THR A 131 -6.39 17.90 2.93
C THR A 131 -7.44 18.04 4.04
N PRO A 132 -8.07 19.23 4.20
CA PRO A 132 -8.94 19.53 5.34
C PRO A 132 -10.13 18.56 5.47
N SER A 133 -10.52 17.92 4.38
CA SER A 133 -11.44 16.78 4.38
C SER A 133 -11.00 15.73 3.36
N LYS A 134 -11.55 14.51 3.45
CA LYS A 134 -11.31 13.46 2.44
C LYS A 134 -11.75 13.85 1.02
N SER A 135 -12.56 14.90 0.88
CA SER A 135 -13.11 15.37 -0.39
C SER A 135 -12.41 16.59 -0.97
N VAL A 136 -11.61 17.33 -0.21
CA VAL A 136 -10.99 18.58 -0.69
C VAL A 136 -9.49 18.48 -0.53
N ILE A 137 -8.77 18.67 -1.64
CA ILE A 137 -7.31 18.67 -1.70
C ILE A 137 -6.89 20.02 -2.30
N ILE A 138 -5.99 20.74 -1.63
CA ILE A 138 -5.42 21.99 -2.11
C ILE A 138 -3.91 21.87 -2.04
N ASN A 139 -3.22 22.08 -3.16
CA ASN A 139 -1.77 22.12 -3.24
C ASN A 139 -1.39 23.54 -3.69
N ALA A 140 -0.38 24.15 -3.08
CA ALA A 140 0.12 25.45 -3.54
C ALA A 140 1.64 25.53 -3.41
N MET A 141 2.27 26.37 -4.22
CA MET A 141 3.71 26.57 -4.23
C MET A 141 4.09 28.01 -4.53
N THR A 142 5.22 28.45 -3.99
CA THR A 142 5.91 29.69 -4.34
C THR A 142 7.42 29.50 -4.20
N GLY A 143 8.21 29.98 -5.15
CA GLY A 143 9.67 29.89 -5.04
C GLY A 143 10.42 30.26 -6.30
N GLU A 144 11.75 30.27 -6.17
CA GLU A 144 12.67 30.48 -7.28
C GLU A 144 12.82 29.17 -8.07
N LEU A 145 12.30 29.15 -9.31
CA LEU A 145 12.39 28.02 -10.24
C LEU A 145 13.75 27.95 -10.92
N ARG A 146 14.39 29.10 -11.13
CA ARG A 146 15.66 29.22 -11.84
C ARG A 146 16.46 30.37 -11.25
N LYS A 147 17.75 30.15 -11.01
CA LYS A 147 18.67 31.17 -10.49
C LYS A 147 19.15 32.10 -11.60
N ALA A 148 19.54 33.31 -11.20
CA ALA A 148 20.26 34.21 -12.09
C ALA A 148 21.69 33.70 -12.34
N ILE A 149 22.10 33.69 -13.60
CA ILE A 149 23.49 33.44 -14.01
C ILE A 149 23.89 34.54 -14.98
N SER A 150 24.86 35.36 -14.58
CA SER A 150 25.51 36.33 -15.45
C SER A 150 26.47 35.63 -16.41
N GLU A 151 26.66 36.21 -17.60
CA GLU A 151 27.70 35.79 -18.54
C GLU A 151 29.08 35.88 -17.87
N ASP A 152 29.89 34.84 -18.01
CA ASP A 152 31.24 34.75 -17.44
C ASP A 152 32.31 34.38 -18.48
N GLY A 153 31.96 34.43 -19.77
CA GLY A 153 32.85 34.11 -20.88
C GLY A 153 33.10 32.61 -21.09
N ASN A 154 32.57 31.73 -20.23
CA ASN A 154 32.63 30.30 -20.47
C ASN A 154 31.55 29.87 -21.48
N PRO A 155 31.90 29.27 -22.63
CA PRO A 155 30.92 28.83 -23.61
C PRO A 155 29.95 27.75 -23.07
N LYS A 156 30.34 26.99 -22.04
CA LYS A 156 29.50 26.00 -21.37
C LYS A 156 28.52 26.60 -20.36
N THR A 157 28.76 27.82 -19.87
CA THR A 157 27.82 28.52 -19.00
C THR A 157 26.73 29.17 -19.86
N THR A 158 25.46 28.85 -19.59
CA THR A 158 24.32 29.52 -20.23
C THR A 158 23.76 30.59 -19.29
N PRO A 159 23.82 31.88 -19.63
CA PRO A 159 23.23 32.93 -18.81
C PRO A 159 21.73 32.71 -18.62
N SER A 160 21.18 33.19 -17.51
CA SER A 160 19.74 33.12 -17.28
C SER A 160 19.27 34.16 -16.27
N TYR A 161 18.04 34.65 -16.46
CA TYR A 161 17.36 35.48 -15.48
C TYR A 161 16.85 34.63 -14.31
N SER A 162 16.82 35.19 -13.10
CA SER A 162 16.12 34.55 -11.99
C SER A 162 14.62 34.50 -12.26
N ARG A 163 13.99 33.38 -11.94
CA ARG A 163 12.58 33.11 -12.21
C ARG A 163 11.83 32.76 -10.95
N MET A 164 10.81 33.53 -10.62
CA MET A 164 9.86 33.19 -9.56
C MET A 164 8.63 32.50 -10.15
N GLY A 165 8.19 31.43 -9.49
CA GLY A 165 6.99 30.68 -9.82
C GLY A 165 6.00 30.65 -8.67
N TYR A 166 4.71 30.62 -9.02
CA TYR A 166 3.57 30.55 -8.10
C TYR A 166 2.56 29.57 -8.68
N GLY A 167 2.05 28.66 -7.86
CA GLY A 167 1.12 27.64 -8.33
C GLY A 167 0.07 27.31 -7.29
N ILE A 168 -1.14 27.00 -7.77
CA ILE A 168 -2.21 26.44 -6.96
C ILE A 168 -2.95 25.34 -7.72
N LYS A 169 -3.30 24.26 -7.04
CA LYS A 169 -4.17 23.18 -7.51
C LYS A 169 -5.22 22.92 -6.45
N THR A 170 -6.49 22.98 -6.83
CA THR A 170 -7.61 22.62 -5.96
C THR A 170 -8.38 21.48 -6.59
N LYS A 171 -8.65 20.41 -5.83
CA LYS A 171 -9.38 19.22 -6.29
C LYS A 171 -10.48 18.83 -5.33
N LEU A 172 -11.69 18.69 -5.86
CA LEU A 172 -12.86 18.13 -5.18
C LEU A 172 -13.03 16.65 -5.57
N LYS A 173 -12.84 15.75 -4.61
CA LYS A 173 -12.99 14.30 -4.75
C LYS A 173 -14.32 13.81 -4.19
N LYS A 174 -15.18 13.25 -5.03
CA LYS A 174 -16.43 12.57 -4.65
C LYS A 174 -16.41 11.12 -5.15
N LYS A 175 -17.38 10.30 -4.71
CA LYS A 175 -17.41 8.86 -5.08
C LYS A 175 -17.56 8.62 -6.59
N LYS A 176 -18.34 9.48 -7.26
CA LYS A 176 -18.67 9.37 -8.69
C LYS A 176 -17.86 10.31 -9.58
N TYR A 177 -17.40 11.45 -9.07
CA TYR A 177 -16.68 12.43 -9.87
C TYR A 177 -15.56 13.11 -9.08
N ASN A 178 -14.52 13.52 -9.77
CA ASN A 178 -13.46 14.38 -9.28
C ASN A 178 -13.35 15.59 -10.22
N ILE A 179 -13.28 16.79 -9.66
CA ILE A 179 -13.08 18.02 -10.43
C ILE A 179 -11.88 18.74 -9.85
N GLY A 180 -10.98 19.20 -10.68
CA GLY A 180 -9.80 19.94 -10.28
C GLY A 180 -9.59 21.19 -11.13
N PHE A 181 -9.03 22.21 -10.50
CA PHE A 181 -8.59 23.45 -11.13
C PHE A 181 -7.12 23.68 -10.76
N MET A 182 -6.31 24.08 -11.72
CA MET A 182 -4.92 24.45 -11.51
C MET A 182 -4.65 25.83 -12.12
N GLY A 183 -3.84 26.61 -11.43
CA GLY A 183 -3.25 27.85 -11.92
C GLY A 183 -1.76 27.84 -11.67
N PHE A 184 -0.97 28.29 -12.64
CA PHE A 184 0.47 28.45 -12.52
C PHE A 184 0.90 29.76 -13.17
N TYR A 185 1.72 30.54 -12.48
CA TYR A 185 2.28 31.79 -12.94
C TYR A 185 3.79 31.77 -12.71
N ALA A 186 4.58 32.19 -13.69
CA ALA A 186 6.01 32.36 -13.54
C ALA A 186 6.52 33.59 -14.28
N LYS A 187 7.50 34.27 -13.71
CA LYS A 187 8.07 35.50 -14.27
C LYS A 187 9.57 35.60 -14.01
N ASP A 188 10.30 35.96 -15.06
CA ASP A 188 11.71 36.32 -14.98
C ASP A 188 11.88 37.74 -14.43
N ASN A 189 12.91 37.95 -13.62
CA ASN A 189 13.33 39.28 -13.18
C ASN A 189 14.34 39.87 -14.16
N GLN A 190 13.92 40.81 -15.00
CA GLN A 190 14.81 41.48 -15.97
C GLN A 190 16.03 42.17 -15.36
N ASN A 191 15.99 42.52 -14.06
CA ASN A 191 17.07 43.23 -13.38
C ASN A 191 17.99 42.26 -12.59
N SER A 192 17.88 40.95 -12.79
CA SER A 192 18.67 39.97 -12.03
C SER A 192 20.11 39.80 -12.52
N ILE A 193 20.42 40.34 -13.70
CA ILE A 193 21.72 40.30 -14.37
C ILE A 193 21.89 41.60 -15.17
N ASP A 194 23.12 42.09 -15.27
CA ASP A 194 23.40 43.44 -15.77
C ASP A 194 23.31 43.54 -17.31
N SER A 195 23.77 42.51 -18.03
CA SER A 195 23.67 42.45 -19.49
C SER A 195 23.88 41.01 -19.98
N ILE A 196 23.14 40.63 -21.02
CA ILE A 196 23.40 39.41 -21.79
C ILE A 196 23.83 39.86 -23.19
N PRO A 197 24.94 39.32 -23.74
CA PRO A 197 25.29 39.58 -25.13
C PRO A 197 24.11 39.27 -26.06
N GLU A 198 23.79 40.16 -26.98
CA GLU A 198 22.67 40.00 -27.93
C GLU A 198 22.76 38.69 -28.71
N ALA A 199 23.99 38.24 -29.02
CA ALA A 199 24.30 36.95 -29.65
C ALA A 199 23.77 35.72 -28.88
N ARG A 200 23.53 35.82 -27.57
CA ARG A 200 22.95 34.72 -26.78
C ARG A 200 21.42 34.65 -26.85
N ASN A 201 20.74 35.71 -27.31
CA ASN A 201 19.29 35.79 -27.50
C ASN A 201 18.43 35.28 -26.33
N ILE A 202 18.80 35.62 -25.09
CA ILE A 202 18.04 35.26 -23.89
C ILE A 202 17.18 36.45 -23.48
N LEU A 203 15.86 36.28 -23.54
CA LEU A 203 14.87 37.31 -23.20
C LEU A 203 14.16 36.97 -21.88
N PRO A 204 13.83 37.96 -21.04
CA PRO A 204 13.08 37.73 -19.80
C PRO A 204 11.61 37.40 -20.13
N LYS A 205 11.14 36.21 -19.73
CA LYS A 205 9.80 35.69 -20.04
C LYS A 205 8.80 35.83 -18.88
N GLU A 206 7.51 35.81 -19.20
CA GLU A 206 6.40 35.71 -18.25
C GLU A 206 5.38 34.70 -18.77
N ASN A 207 4.85 33.83 -17.91
CA ASN A 207 3.91 32.77 -18.30
C ASN A 207 2.79 32.61 -17.28
N PHE A 208 1.58 32.40 -17.76
CA PHE A 208 0.42 32.04 -16.96
C PHE A 208 -0.32 30.87 -17.60
N VAL A 209 -0.69 29.88 -16.78
CA VAL A 209 -1.37 28.66 -17.23
C VAL A 209 -2.56 28.39 -16.33
N LEU A 210 -3.71 28.08 -16.94
CA LEU A 210 -4.90 27.58 -16.28
C LEU A 210 -5.22 26.17 -16.79
N SER A 211 -5.53 25.24 -15.90
CA SER A 211 -5.98 23.90 -16.27
C SER A 211 -7.22 23.48 -15.48
N LEU A 212 -8.13 22.78 -16.14
CA LEU A 212 -9.33 22.17 -15.58
C LEU A 212 -9.25 20.66 -15.82
N GLU A 213 -9.28 19.88 -14.74
CA GLU A 213 -9.35 18.40 -14.81
C GLU A 213 -10.71 17.90 -14.31
N GLY A 214 -11.25 16.89 -14.98
CA GLY A 214 -12.48 16.21 -14.62
C GLY A 214 -12.33 14.70 -14.76
N GLU A 215 -12.79 13.94 -13.78
CA GLU A 215 -12.93 12.49 -13.85
C GLU A 215 -14.33 12.13 -13.41
N VAL A 216 -15.06 11.32 -14.19
CA VAL A 216 -16.42 10.87 -13.84
C VAL A 216 -16.58 9.39 -14.13
N LYS A 217 -17.12 8.65 -13.15
CA LYS A 217 -17.60 7.29 -13.30
C LYS A 217 -18.99 7.34 -13.92
N ILE A 218 -19.06 7.31 -15.25
CA ILE A 218 -20.31 7.39 -16.02
C ILE A 218 -21.21 6.19 -15.69
N ALA A 219 -20.62 5.01 -15.56
CA ALA A 219 -21.29 3.78 -15.15
C ALA A 219 -20.36 2.94 -14.26
N LYS A 220 -20.83 1.79 -13.74
CA LYS A 220 -20.06 0.95 -12.80
C LYS A 220 -18.66 0.60 -13.30
N ASN A 221 -18.51 0.44 -14.62
CA ASN A 221 -17.30 -0.03 -15.27
C ASN A 221 -16.65 1.01 -16.18
N TYR A 222 -17.27 2.18 -16.37
CA TYR A 222 -16.81 3.20 -17.33
C TYR A 222 -16.36 4.46 -16.58
N THR A 223 -15.16 4.93 -16.89
CA THR A 223 -14.60 6.16 -16.33
C THR A 223 -14.14 7.08 -17.46
N LEU A 224 -14.64 8.30 -17.49
CA LEU A 224 -14.20 9.36 -18.41
C LEU A 224 -13.31 10.33 -17.65
N GLN A 225 -12.15 10.62 -18.21
CA GLN A 225 -11.20 11.62 -17.74
C GLN A 225 -11.05 12.68 -18.83
N VAL A 226 -11.09 13.95 -18.45
CA VAL A 226 -10.89 15.10 -19.35
C VAL A 226 -9.99 16.09 -18.64
N GLU A 227 -9.04 16.67 -19.35
CA GLU A 227 -8.24 17.79 -18.90
C GLU A 227 -8.12 18.79 -20.04
N TYR A 228 -8.34 20.07 -19.75
CA TYR A 228 -8.15 21.17 -20.68
C TYR A 228 -7.27 22.22 -20.02
N ALA A 229 -6.16 22.57 -20.66
CA ALA A 229 -5.20 23.56 -20.21
C ALA A 229 -5.05 24.68 -21.25
N SER A 230 -4.91 25.92 -20.78
CA SER A 230 -4.69 27.11 -21.58
C SER A 230 -3.48 27.85 -21.01
N THR A 231 -2.51 28.17 -21.85
CA THR A 231 -1.29 28.89 -21.49
C THR A 231 -1.22 30.20 -22.27
N VAL A 232 -0.73 31.24 -21.59
CA VAL A 232 -0.28 32.48 -22.21
C VAL A 232 1.17 32.72 -21.81
N ILE A 233 2.01 33.05 -22.78
CA ILE A 233 3.44 33.30 -22.56
C ILE A 233 3.87 34.56 -23.29
N SER A 234 4.44 35.51 -22.55
CA SER A 234 5.15 36.66 -23.12
C SER A 234 6.62 36.29 -23.30
N LYS A 235 7.11 36.31 -24.54
CA LYS A 235 8.50 35.99 -24.85
C LYS A 235 9.49 37.06 -24.39
N ASP A 236 9.02 38.30 -24.21
CA ASP A 236 9.79 39.40 -23.61
C ASP A 236 8.90 40.30 -22.75
N ILE A 237 9.20 40.41 -21.45
CA ILE A 237 8.44 41.28 -20.52
C ILE A 237 8.66 42.78 -20.77
N ARG A 238 9.71 43.14 -21.52
CA ARG A 238 10.03 44.53 -21.89
C ARG A 238 9.20 45.02 -23.09
N ALA A 239 8.53 44.10 -23.78
CA ALA A 239 7.69 44.42 -24.93
C ALA A 239 6.48 45.28 -24.54
N THR A 240 6.00 46.11 -25.47
CA THR A 240 4.89 47.04 -25.23
C THR A 240 3.61 46.30 -24.82
N PRO A 241 2.89 46.77 -23.78
CA PRO A 241 1.58 46.25 -23.44
C PRO A 241 0.61 46.33 -24.63
N SER A 242 -0.19 45.29 -24.81
CA SER A 242 -1.21 45.22 -25.86
C SER A 242 -2.48 44.59 -25.31
N LYS A 243 -3.62 44.84 -25.94
CA LYS A 243 -4.84 44.09 -25.63
C LYS A 243 -4.71 42.68 -26.21
N ALA A 244 -5.37 41.71 -25.57
CA ALA A 244 -5.44 40.36 -26.11
C ALA A 244 -6.05 40.40 -27.53
N THR A 245 -5.33 39.84 -28.49
CA THR A 245 -5.74 39.75 -29.89
C THR A 245 -6.68 38.56 -30.13
N GLU A 246 -6.59 37.51 -29.29
CA GLU A 246 -7.38 36.30 -29.36
C GLU A 246 -7.96 35.92 -27.99
N PHE A 247 -9.08 35.20 -27.97
CA PHE A 247 -9.69 34.72 -26.73
C PHE A 247 -8.94 33.50 -26.19
N SER A 248 -8.32 33.65 -25.02
CA SER A 248 -7.72 32.57 -24.24
C SER A 248 -8.17 32.69 -22.78
N LEU A 249 -8.56 31.58 -22.15
CA LEU A 249 -8.98 31.58 -20.74
C LEU A 249 -7.88 32.13 -19.82
N ALA A 250 -6.62 31.82 -20.09
CA ALA A 250 -5.48 32.36 -19.34
C ALA A 250 -5.21 33.83 -19.71
N GLY A 251 -5.34 34.19 -20.99
CA GLY A 251 -5.10 35.54 -21.51
C GLY A 251 -5.98 36.64 -20.92
N VAL A 252 -7.21 36.32 -20.49
CA VAL A 252 -8.14 37.27 -19.84
C VAL A 252 -7.59 37.81 -18.51
N PHE A 253 -6.82 37.01 -17.78
CA PHE A 253 -6.27 37.37 -16.46
C PHE A 253 -4.79 37.77 -16.52
N PHE A 254 -4.25 37.99 -17.71
CA PHE A 254 -2.83 38.22 -17.95
C PHE A 254 -2.54 39.62 -18.50
N ASN A 255 -1.37 40.16 -18.14
CA ASN A 255 -0.91 41.45 -18.68
C ASN A 255 -0.30 41.25 -20.06
N ASN A 256 -1.17 41.26 -21.07
CA ASN A 256 -0.79 40.98 -22.44
C ASN A 256 0.14 42.06 -23.02
N ARG A 257 1.06 41.61 -23.88
CA ARG A 257 2.06 42.39 -24.60
C ARG A 257 2.06 41.99 -26.06
N ILE A 258 2.72 42.77 -26.90
CA ILE A 258 2.92 42.42 -28.33
C ILE A 258 3.66 41.08 -28.52
N SER A 259 4.40 40.63 -27.50
CA SER A 259 5.13 39.35 -27.47
C SER A 259 4.36 38.21 -26.79
N SER A 260 3.07 38.42 -26.44
CA SER A 260 2.23 37.42 -25.79
C SER A 260 1.61 36.47 -26.81
N GLU A 261 1.82 35.17 -26.60
CA GLU A 261 1.27 34.08 -27.40
C GLU A 261 0.33 33.22 -26.55
N TYR A 262 -0.72 32.65 -27.16
CA TYR A 262 -1.75 31.87 -26.48
C TYR A 262 -1.88 30.48 -27.09
N TYR A 263 -1.91 29.44 -26.25
CA TYR A 263 -1.99 28.05 -26.70
C TYR A 263 -2.85 27.20 -25.76
N ASN A 264 -3.39 26.10 -26.28
CA ASN A 264 -4.20 25.17 -25.51
C ASN A 264 -3.71 23.72 -25.63
N ALA A 265 -4.03 22.92 -24.62
CA ALA A 265 -3.82 21.48 -24.59
C ALA A 265 -5.07 20.79 -24.05
N ILE A 266 -5.45 19.66 -24.65
CA ILE A 266 -6.59 18.86 -24.22
C ILE A 266 -6.19 17.40 -24.15
N ARG A 267 -6.65 16.71 -23.10
CA ARG A 267 -6.50 15.27 -22.94
C ARG A 267 -7.80 14.65 -22.48
N THR A 268 -8.26 13.63 -23.19
CA THR A 268 -9.46 12.88 -22.87
C THR A 268 -9.14 11.39 -22.83
N ARG A 269 -9.68 10.65 -21.87
CA ARG A 269 -9.53 9.21 -21.78
C ARG A 269 -10.83 8.55 -21.31
N LEU A 270 -11.31 7.57 -22.06
CA LEU A 270 -12.41 6.69 -21.68
C LEU A 270 -11.84 5.32 -21.31
N GLY A 271 -11.99 4.92 -20.04
CA GLY A 271 -11.61 3.62 -19.53
C GLY A 271 -12.82 2.72 -19.29
N TYR A 272 -12.68 1.44 -19.61
CA TYR A 272 -13.65 0.38 -19.32
C TYR A 272 -12.96 -0.80 -18.63
N VAL A 273 -13.44 -1.17 -17.44
CA VAL A 273 -12.90 -2.29 -16.66
C VAL A 273 -14.01 -3.27 -16.30
N GLN A 274 -13.90 -4.51 -16.75
CA GLN A 274 -14.83 -5.60 -16.45
C GLN A 274 -14.08 -6.90 -16.20
N LYS A 275 -14.11 -7.39 -14.96
CA LYS A 275 -13.35 -8.57 -14.51
C LYS A 275 -11.86 -8.41 -14.80
N ALA A 276 -11.28 -9.26 -15.65
CA ALA A 276 -9.88 -9.22 -16.05
C ALA A 276 -9.60 -8.30 -17.25
N ILE A 277 -10.65 -7.84 -17.95
CA ILE A 277 -10.52 -7.00 -19.14
C ILE A 277 -10.41 -5.53 -18.72
N ASN A 278 -9.39 -4.85 -19.24
CA ASN A 278 -9.18 -3.41 -19.13
C ASN A 278 -8.99 -2.83 -20.55
N LEU A 279 -9.90 -1.95 -20.96
CA LEU A 279 -9.85 -1.23 -22.23
C LEU A 279 -9.74 0.27 -21.95
N GLY A 280 -8.91 0.97 -22.72
CA GLY A 280 -8.76 2.43 -22.63
C GLY A 280 -8.69 3.03 -24.03
N ILE A 281 -9.44 4.10 -24.27
CA ILE A 281 -9.29 4.93 -25.47
C ILE A 281 -8.87 6.32 -25.01
N GLY A 282 -7.76 6.83 -25.54
CA GLY A 282 -7.21 8.16 -25.24
C GLY A 282 -7.18 9.06 -26.46
N TYR A 283 -7.38 10.36 -26.23
CA TYR A 283 -7.15 11.43 -27.18
C TYR A 283 -6.37 12.54 -26.48
N GLU A 284 -5.31 13.04 -27.10
CA GLU A 284 -4.50 14.14 -26.58
C GLU A 284 -4.14 15.07 -27.74
N ARG A 285 -4.35 16.36 -27.58
CA ARG A 285 -3.96 17.38 -28.57
C ARG A 285 -3.31 18.55 -27.86
N ILE A 286 -2.14 18.95 -28.34
CA ILE A 286 -1.36 20.06 -27.79
C ILE A 286 -1.04 21.01 -28.95
N ASP A 287 -1.45 22.27 -28.82
CA ASP A 287 -1.25 23.26 -29.87
C ASP A 287 0.26 23.48 -30.16
N PRO A 288 0.62 23.84 -31.41
CA PRO A 288 1.99 24.20 -31.76
C PRO A 288 2.43 25.43 -30.99
N GLY A 289 3.53 25.33 -30.24
CA GLY A 289 4.04 26.44 -29.43
C GLY A 289 3.57 26.45 -27.97
N TYR A 290 2.66 25.55 -27.57
CA TYR A 290 2.30 25.40 -26.14
C TYR A 290 3.56 25.19 -25.31
N GLU A 291 3.76 26.04 -24.31
CA GLU A 291 4.89 26.00 -23.40
C GLU A 291 4.39 26.38 -21.99
N THR A 292 4.98 25.76 -20.97
CA THR A 292 4.85 26.21 -19.59
C THR A 292 6.23 26.34 -18.97
N LEU A 293 6.47 27.44 -18.24
CA LEU A 293 7.72 27.64 -17.50
C LEU A 293 7.79 26.79 -16.21
N GLY A 294 6.77 25.96 -15.97
CA GLY A 294 6.66 25.03 -14.84
C GLY A 294 7.14 23.61 -15.17
N ALA A 295 7.77 23.41 -16.33
CA ALA A 295 8.41 22.16 -16.73
C ALA A 295 9.78 22.46 -17.39
N TYR A 296 10.76 21.56 -17.24
CA TYR A 296 12.07 21.72 -17.89
C TYR A 296 12.02 21.49 -19.40
N PHE A 297 11.18 20.53 -19.82
CA PHE A 297 10.98 20.15 -21.21
C PHE A 297 9.51 19.89 -21.45
N PHE A 298 9.03 20.27 -22.63
CA PHE A 298 7.63 20.12 -23.01
C PHE A 298 7.52 19.80 -24.49
N ASN A 299 6.84 18.70 -24.82
CA ASN A 299 6.54 18.34 -26.21
C ASN A 299 5.21 18.99 -26.60
N ASN A 300 5.20 19.71 -27.71
CA ASN A 300 4.00 20.38 -28.23
C ASN A 300 3.81 20.07 -29.72
N ASP A 301 2.82 20.71 -30.33
CA ASP A 301 2.47 20.52 -31.74
C ASP A 301 2.15 19.06 -32.09
N PHE A 302 1.25 18.41 -31.35
CA PHE A 302 0.84 17.06 -31.74
C PHE A 302 -0.57 16.71 -31.31
N GLU A 303 -1.14 15.77 -32.04
CA GLU A 303 -2.39 15.08 -31.76
C GLU A 303 -2.14 13.59 -31.68
N ASN A 304 -2.63 12.93 -30.65
CA ASN A 304 -2.42 11.51 -30.37
C ASN A 304 -3.73 10.81 -30.01
N ILE A 305 -4.01 9.68 -30.65
CA ILE A 305 -5.12 8.78 -30.34
C ILE A 305 -4.53 7.45 -29.89
N THR A 306 -4.94 6.94 -28.74
CA THR A 306 -4.44 5.68 -28.19
C THR A 306 -5.53 4.68 -27.87
N LEU A 307 -5.24 3.41 -28.06
CA LEU A 307 -6.04 2.25 -27.67
C LEU A 307 -5.19 1.35 -26.77
N ASP A 308 -5.61 1.19 -25.53
CA ASP A 308 -5.04 0.30 -24.54
C ASP A 308 -5.95 -0.91 -24.33
N VAL A 309 -5.41 -2.12 -24.39
CA VAL A 309 -6.12 -3.37 -24.14
C VAL A 309 -5.27 -4.25 -23.24
N ALA A 310 -5.77 -4.62 -22.06
CA ALA A 310 -5.11 -5.58 -21.19
C ALA A 310 -6.10 -6.64 -20.70
N ASN A 311 -5.68 -7.89 -20.67
CA ASN A 311 -6.49 -8.99 -20.16
C ASN A 311 -5.63 -10.12 -19.59
N THR A 312 -6.21 -10.88 -18.66
CA THR A 312 -5.66 -12.17 -18.20
C THR A 312 -6.60 -13.32 -18.58
N PHE A 313 -6.03 -14.36 -19.18
CA PHE A 313 -6.71 -15.55 -19.67
C PHE A 313 -6.32 -16.79 -18.85
N PHE A 314 -7.10 -17.87 -18.97
CA PHE A 314 -6.80 -19.19 -18.41
C PHE A 314 -6.47 -19.19 -16.90
N LYS A 315 -7.26 -18.46 -16.09
CA LYS A 315 -7.04 -18.28 -14.64
C LYS A 315 -5.65 -17.70 -14.32
N ASN A 316 -5.29 -16.61 -15.01
CA ASN A 316 -4.02 -15.88 -14.88
C ASN A 316 -2.78 -16.64 -15.39
N LYS A 317 -2.93 -17.67 -16.23
CA LYS A 317 -1.80 -18.33 -16.89
C LYS A 317 -1.27 -17.58 -18.09
N LEU A 318 -2.07 -16.70 -18.70
CA LEU A 318 -1.63 -15.84 -19.80
C LEU A 318 -2.09 -14.42 -19.52
N SER A 319 -1.17 -13.47 -19.45
CA SER A 319 -1.44 -12.03 -19.39
C SER A 319 -1.01 -11.40 -20.70
N VAL A 320 -1.86 -10.59 -21.31
CA VAL A 320 -1.56 -9.85 -22.54
C VAL A 320 -1.95 -8.40 -22.36
N SER A 321 -1.04 -7.50 -22.72
CA SER A 321 -1.25 -6.05 -22.74
C SER A 321 -0.81 -5.50 -24.09
N LEU A 322 -1.71 -4.82 -24.79
CA LEU A 322 -1.55 -4.21 -26.10
C LEU A 322 -1.80 -2.71 -25.96
N ASN A 323 -0.92 -1.88 -26.52
CA ASN A 323 -1.08 -0.44 -26.65
C ASN A 323 -0.82 -0.07 -28.12
N ILE A 324 -1.77 0.63 -28.73
CA ILE A 324 -1.67 1.13 -30.10
C ILE A 324 -1.93 2.63 -30.05
N GLY A 325 -1.11 3.42 -30.72
CA GLY A 325 -1.18 4.86 -30.78
C GLY A 325 -1.01 5.36 -32.22
N TYR A 326 -1.78 6.37 -32.59
CA TYR A 326 -1.59 7.15 -33.81
C TYR A 326 -1.33 8.59 -33.40
N GLN A 327 -0.17 9.12 -33.73
CA GLN A 327 0.16 10.52 -33.48
C GLN A 327 0.51 11.24 -34.78
N ARG A 328 0.05 12.49 -34.92
CA ARG A 328 0.47 13.43 -35.95
C ARG A 328 0.98 14.73 -35.34
N ASP A 329 1.90 15.42 -35.99
CA ASP A 329 2.34 16.77 -35.64
C ASP A 329 1.98 17.80 -36.73
N ASN A 330 2.54 19.01 -36.63
CA ASN A 330 2.32 20.11 -37.57
C ASN A 330 0.86 20.56 -37.67
N LEU A 331 0.20 20.69 -36.51
CA LEU A 331 -1.21 21.06 -36.43
C LEU A 331 -1.49 22.47 -36.98
N GLY A 332 -0.47 23.34 -37.01
CA GLY A 332 -0.54 24.70 -37.53
C GLY A 332 -0.05 24.85 -38.98
N ASN A 333 0.35 23.77 -39.66
CA ASN A 333 0.96 23.79 -41.00
C ASN A 333 2.16 24.76 -41.12
N SER A 334 2.88 24.99 -40.03
CA SER A 334 4.02 25.91 -39.96
C SER A 334 5.37 25.19 -39.99
N LYS A 335 5.40 23.88 -39.73
CA LYS A 335 6.57 23.04 -39.98
C LYS A 335 6.61 22.70 -41.46
N THR A 336 7.79 22.78 -42.06
CA THR A 336 8.00 22.31 -43.44
C THR A 336 7.76 20.81 -43.57
N ASN A 337 8.13 20.04 -42.54
CA ASN A 337 7.93 18.60 -42.48
C ASN A 337 6.96 18.20 -41.37
N SER A 338 5.85 17.55 -41.76
CA SER A 338 4.90 16.91 -40.85
C SER A 338 5.25 15.43 -40.64
N THR A 339 4.93 14.91 -39.47
CA THR A 339 5.21 13.56 -39.04
C THR A 339 3.91 12.86 -38.64
N ASN A 340 3.73 11.65 -39.14
CA ASN A 340 2.63 10.76 -38.78
C ASN A 340 3.24 9.44 -38.29
N ARG A 341 2.93 9.04 -37.05
CA ARG A 341 3.49 7.85 -36.42
C ARG A 341 2.42 6.90 -35.90
N LYS A 342 2.59 5.62 -36.22
CA LYS A 342 1.83 4.50 -35.64
C LYS A 342 2.72 3.80 -34.64
N ILE A 343 2.46 4.03 -33.36
CA ILE A 343 3.18 3.43 -32.25
C ILE A 343 2.39 2.22 -31.78
N GLY A 344 3.07 1.10 -31.55
CA GLY A 344 2.47 -0.12 -31.07
C GLY A 344 3.38 -0.77 -30.05
N SER A 345 2.79 -1.37 -29.03
CA SER A 345 3.48 -2.28 -28.14
C SER A 345 2.58 -3.41 -27.68
N ILE A 346 3.15 -4.59 -27.57
CA ILE A 346 2.51 -5.77 -26.99
C ILE A 346 3.44 -6.37 -25.95
N ASN A 347 2.87 -6.75 -24.81
CA ASN A 347 3.54 -7.47 -23.74
C ASN A 347 2.71 -8.71 -23.42
N ALA A 348 3.33 -9.87 -23.38
CA ALA A 348 2.69 -11.13 -23.06
C ALA A 348 3.51 -11.89 -22.02
N GLN A 349 2.83 -12.47 -21.02
CA GLN A 349 3.45 -13.35 -20.04
C GLN A 349 2.65 -14.64 -19.92
N ALA A 350 3.29 -15.78 -20.14
CA ALA A 350 2.69 -17.10 -20.11
C ALA A 350 3.33 -17.97 -19.03
N ILE A 351 2.54 -18.43 -18.07
CA ILE A 351 2.91 -19.45 -17.08
C ILE A 351 2.43 -20.79 -17.60
N VAL A 352 3.32 -21.51 -18.29
CA VAL A 352 3.00 -22.79 -18.97
C VAL A 352 2.85 -23.91 -17.95
N SER A 353 3.74 -23.96 -16.95
CA SER A 353 3.69 -24.91 -15.83
C SER A 353 4.26 -24.28 -14.56
N GLU A 354 4.28 -25.02 -13.44
CA GLU A 354 4.92 -24.58 -12.20
C GLU A 354 6.44 -24.36 -12.34
N ARG A 355 7.06 -24.86 -13.41
CA ARG A 355 8.51 -24.77 -13.65
C ARG A 355 8.88 -23.95 -14.87
N LEU A 356 7.95 -23.64 -15.76
CA LEU A 356 8.25 -23.00 -17.04
C LEU A 356 7.36 -21.77 -17.24
N SER A 357 8.00 -20.63 -17.47
CA SER A 357 7.33 -19.39 -17.86
C SER A 357 8.04 -18.69 -19.00
N PHE A 358 7.25 -17.99 -19.81
CA PHE A 358 7.72 -17.14 -20.89
C PHE A 358 7.21 -15.72 -20.69
N MET A 359 8.03 -14.75 -21.10
CA MET A 359 7.67 -13.35 -21.17
C MET A 359 8.16 -12.83 -22.51
N GLY A 360 7.25 -12.28 -23.31
CA GLY A 360 7.56 -11.70 -24.60
C GLY A 360 7.08 -10.25 -24.64
N SER A 361 7.84 -9.39 -25.31
CA SER A 361 7.37 -8.05 -25.64
C SER A 361 7.84 -7.63 -27.02
N PHE A 362 7.07 -6.75 -27.65
CA PHE A 362 7.42 -6.09 -28.90
C PHE A 362 6.95 -4.65 -28.85
N SER A 363 7.73 -3.72 -29.40
CA SER A 363 7.35 -2.32 -29.56
C SER A 363 7.99 -1.69 -30.79
N ASN A 364 7.32 -0.71 -31.39
CA ASN A 364 7.86 0.11 -32.47
C ASN A 364 7.67 1.61 -32.14
N PHE A 365 8.69 2.21 -31.51
CA PHE A 365 8.71 3.63 -31.22
C PHE A 365 9.45 4.39 -32.32
N THR A 366 9.02 5.60 -32.63
CA THR A 366 9.68 6.45 -33.64
C THR A 366 10.03 7.79 -33.02
N THR A 367 11.26 8.23 -33.22
CA THR A 367 11.78 9.54 -32.80
C THR A 367 12.18 10.29 -34.07
N TYR A 368 11.89 11.58 -34.13
CA TYR A 368 12.25 12.43 -35.27
C TYR A 368 13.35 13.38 -34.88
N THR A 369 14.27 13.63 -35.80
CA THR A 369 15.28 14.69 -35.67
C THR A 369 15.17 15.55 -36.93
N ASN A 370 14.48 16.67 -36.84
CA ASN A 370 14.46 17.62 -37.94
C ASN A 370 15.79 18.39 -37.94
N THR A 371 16.70 18.04 -38.84
CA THR A 371 17.88 18.86 -39.14
C THR A 371 17.55 19.75 -40.33
N ARG A 372 17.77 21.06 -40.19
CA ARG A 372 17.89 21.93 -41.37
C ARG A 372 19.15 21.50 -42.13
N PRO A 373 19.09 21.29 -43.46
CA PRO A 373 20.29 21.34 -44.29
C PRO A 373 21.04 22.64 -44.02
N ASN A 374 22.35 22.58 -44.17
CA ASN A 374 23.31 23.60 -43.77
C ASN A 374 22.94 25.01 -44.30
N GLN A 375 22.91 26.01 -43.42
CA GLN A 375 22.61 27.42 -43.78
C GLN A 375 23.65 28.04 -44.73
N PHE A 376 24.82 27.40 -44.90
CA PHE A 376 25.83 27.80 -45.87
C PHE A 376 25.57 27.27 -47.29
N ASP A 377 24.68 26.30 -47.47
CA ASP A 377 24.30 25.81 -48.80
C ASP A 377 23.34 26.83 -49.46
N ASP A 378 22.42 27.43 -48.70
CA ASP A 378 21.54 28.53 -49.17
C ASP A 378 22.29 29.81 -49.58
N VAL A 379 23.44 30.10 -48.95
CA VAL A 379 24.22 31.33 -49.19
C VAL A 379 25.19 31.19 -50.37
N ASN A 380 25.61 29.96 -50.68
CA ASN A 380 26.60 29.68 -51.73
C ASN A 380 26.00 29.13 -53.03
N ASP A 381 24.66 29.00 -53.12
CA ASP A 381 24.00 28.55 -54.33
C ASP A 381 23.94 29.65 -55.40
N ALA A 382 24.55 29.40 -56.55
CA ALA A 382 24.61 30.32 -57.69
C ALA A 382 23.41 30.18 -58.64
N ASN A 383 22.47 29.27 -58.39
CA ASN A 383 21.39 28.93 -59.31
C ASN A 383 19.99 29.20 -58.71
N LEU A 384 19.50 30.43 -58.87
CA LEU A 384 18.18 30.89 -58.35
C LEU A 384 16.95 30.18 -58.95
N LEU A 385 17.11 29.22 -59.86
CA LEU A 385 16.02 28.52 -60.55
C LEU A 385 15.90 27.03 -60.21
N ASP A 386 16.77 26.48 -59.34
CA ASP A 386 16.79 25.04 -59.02
C ASP A 386 16.41 24.71 -57.56
N ASN A 387 16.02 25.70 -56.77
CA ASN A 387 15.80 25.51 -55.33
C ASN A 387 14.41 24.95 -55.01
N GLN A 388 14.11 23.75 -55.52
CA GLN A 388 13.40 22.79 -54.68
C GLN A 388 14.43 22.20 -53.73
N VAL A 389 14.66 22.88 -52.60
CA VAL A 389 15.36 22.29 -51.47
C VAL A 389 14.53 21.07 -51.05
N GLU A 390 14.91 19.88 -51.53
CA GLU A 390 14.38 18.61 -51.04
C GLU A 390 14.83 18.47 -49.59
N GLU A 391 14.00 18.99 -48.67
CA GLU A 391 14.24 18.96 -47.25
C GLU A 391 14.11 17.53 -46.71
N LEU A 392 15.26 16.88 -46.54
CA LEU A 392 15.41 15.51 -46.06
C LEU A 392 14.70 15.28 -44.71
N ASN A 393 13.64 14.47 -44.70
CA ASN A 393 12.92 14.10 -43.49
C ASN A 393 13.61 12.92 -42.79
N TYR A 394 14.42 13.20 -41.76
CA TYR A 394 15.09 12.17 -40.95
C TYR A 394 14.19 11.63 -39.83
N ARG A 395 13.84 10.35 -39.93
CA ARG A 395 13.13 9.60 -38.88
C ARG A 395 13.98 8.48 -38.33
N GLN A 396 14.15 8.43 -37.02
CA GLN A 396 14.70 7.26 -36.33
C GLN A 396 13.58 6.31 -35.91
N LEU A 397 13.49 5.16 -36.57
CA LEU A 397 12.62 4.05 -36.24
C LEU A 397 13.31 3.13 -35.24
N SER A 398 12.72 2.88 -34.07
CA SER A 398 13.20 1.89 -33.11
C SER A 398 12.19 0.75 -32.95
N LYS A 399 12.60 -0.47 -33.29
CA LYS A 399 11.82 -1.69 -33.03
C LYS A 399 12.54 -2.52 -31.99
N ASN A 400 11.85 -2.85 -30.90
CA ASN A 400 12.43 -3.65 -29.82
C ASN A 400 11.55 -4.88 -29.60
N ALA A 401 12.13 -6.06 -29.68
CA ALA A 401 11.47 -7.33 -29.40
C ALA A 401 12.27 -8.09 -28.34
N THR A 402 11.61 -8.58 -27.29
CA THR A 402 12.25 -9.41 -26.28
C THR A 402 11.48 -10.68 -26.04
N LEU A 403 12.20 -11.77 -25.78
CA LEU A 403 11.67 -13.05 -25.37
C LEU A 403 12.54 -13.62 -24.25
N SER A 404 11.92 -13.86 -23.11
CA SER A 404 12.55 -14.43 -21.92
C SER A 404 11.88 -15.74 -21.55
N MET A 405 12.67 -16.78 -21.38
CA MET A 405 12.26 -18.07 -20.83
C MET A 405 12.89 -18.25 -19.45
N ASN A 406 12.09 -18.66 -18.49
CA ASN A 406 12.55 -19.02 -17.15
C ASN A 406 12.13 -20.47 -16.87
N TYR A 407 13.12 -21.33 -16.59
CA TYR A 407 12.93 -22.74 -16.31
C TYR A 407 13.57 -23.17 -14.98
N VAL A 408 12.72 -23.59 -14.05
CA VAL A 408 13.13 -24.10 -12.73
C VAL A 408 13.56 -25.56 -12.87
N LEU A 409 14.88 -25.77 -13.03
CA LEU A 409 15.50 -27.09 -13.14
C LEU A 409 15.34 -27.92 -11.85
N SER A 410 15.47 -27.27 -10.69
CA SER A 410 15.33 -27.91 -9.39
C SER A 410 14.83 -26.91 -8.36
N ASN A 411 13.91 -27.33 -7.50
CA ASN A 411 13.46 -26.56 -6.35
C ASN A 411 13.60 -27.36 -5.04
N LYS A 412 14.73 -28.08 -4.89
CA LYS A 412 15.04 -28.85 -3.68
C LYS A 412 15.63 -27.95 -2.62
N GLN A 413 15.34 -28.21 -1.34
CA GLN A 413 15.89 -27.45 -0.21
C GLN A 413 17.44 -27.43 -0.17
N THR A 414 18.09 -28.44 -0.75
CA THR A 414 19.55 -28.55 -0.85
C THR A 414 20.12 -27.78 -2.04
N SER A 415 19.38 -27.65 -3.15
CA SER A 415 19.82 -27.01 -4.38
C SER A 415 18.62 -26.51 -5.18
N ILE A 416 18.55 -25.18 -5.32
CA ILE A 416 17.57 -24.49 -6.15
C ILE A 416 18.30 -24.05 -7.42
N GLN A 417 17.81 -24.49 -8.57
CA GLN A 417 18.45 -24.27 -9.87
C GLN A 417 17.47 -23.64 -10.84
N ASN A 418 17.94 -22.63 -11.54
CA ASN A 418 17.14 -21.89 -12.51
C ASN A 418 17.95 -21.63 -13.78
N LEU A 419 17.33 -21.88 -14.93
CA LEU A 419 17.85 -21.54 -16.25
C LEU A 419 17.03 -20.38 -16.81
N ILE A 420 17.71 -19.31 -17.19
CA ILE A 420 17.10 -18.15 -17.82
C ILE A 420 17.72 -18.00 -19.20
N ILE A 421 16.87 -17.94 -20.23
CA ILE A 421 17.29 -17.60 -21.59
C ILE A 421 16.57 -16.31 -21.97
N ASN A 422 17.31 -15.30 -22.41
CA ASN A 422 16.75 -14.07 -22.93
C ASN A 422 17.29 -13.82 -24.33
N TYR A 423 16.39 -13.48 -25.24
CA TYR A 423 16.68 -12.95 -26.55
C TYR A 423 16.09 -11.54 -26.65
N ALA A 424 16.88 -10.58 -27.13
CA ALA A 424 16.43 -9.22 -27.35
C ALA A 424 16.96 -8.71 -28.70
N LEU A 425 16.04 -8.31 -29.57
CA LEU A 425 16.31 -7.62 -30.83
C LEU A 425 16.02 -6.13 -30.64
N ASN A 426 16.96 -5.28 -30.98
CA ASN A 426 16.75 -3.83 -31.05
C ASN A 426 17.20 -3.36 -32.44
N ASP A 427 16.26 -3.00 -33.28
CA ASP A 427 16.53 -2.39 -34.58
C ASP A 427 16.35 -0.88 -34.47
N VAL A 428 17.31 -0.14 -34.99
CA VAL A 428 17.27 1.30 -35.15
C VAL A 428 17.52 1.61 -36.61
N ALA A 429 16.58 2.23 -37.31
CA ALA A 429 16.78 2.66 -38.68
C ALA A 429 16.60 4.15 -38.79
N ASN A 430 17.54 4.84 -39.43
CA ASN A 430 17.33 6.20 -39.89
C ASN A 430 16.71 6.13 -41.28
N GLU A 431 15.55 6.71 -41.43
CA GLU A 431 14.81 6.81 -42.67
C GLU A 431 14.88 8.25 -43.16
N GLN A 432 15.13 8.41 -44.45
CA GLN A 432 15.23 9.68 -45.15
C GLN A 432 14.24 9.64 -46.32
N ASP A 433 13.21 10.49 -46.27
CA ASP A 433 12.16 10.62 -47.30
C ASP A 433 11.46 9.29 -47.67
N GLY A 434 11.12 8.49 -46.66
CA GLY A 434 10.47 7.19 -46.85
C GLY A 434 11.43 6.06 -47.23
N ASN A 435 12.70 6.36 -47.48
CA ASN A 435 13.72 5.39 -47.87
C ASN A 435 14.71 5.15 -46.73
N VAL A 436 15.01 3.89 -46.46
CA VAL A 436 16.08 3.49 -45.54
C VAL A 436 17.26 3.04 -46.41
N ARG A 437 18.36 3.79 -46.43
CA ARG A 437 19.52 3.46 -47.27
C ARG A 437 20.35 2.36 -46.60
N ILE A 438 21.13 1.65 -47.42
CA ILE A 438 22.09 0.65 -46.95
C ILE A 438 23.18 1.37 -46.15
N GLY A 439 23.19 1.19 -44.83
CA GLY A 439 24.06 1.93 -43.92
C GLY A 439 23.33 2.70 -42.83
N ASP A 440 22.01 2.90 -42.97
CA ASP A 440 21.21 3.67 -42.01
C ASP A 440 20.47 2.79 -40.99
N VAL A 441 20.61 1.46 -41.11
CA VAL A 441 20.07 0.48 -40.17
C VAL A 441 21.17 0.02 -39.23
N SER A 442 20.87 0.04 -37.94
CA SER A 442 21.63 -0.66 -36.92
C SER A 442 20.72 -1.68 -36.23
N SER A 443 21.08 -2.96 -36.30
CA SER A 443 20.37 -4.03 -35.61
C SER A 443 21.24 -4.60 -34.50
N PHE A 444 20.65 -4.87 -33.34
CA PHE A 444 21.33 -5.46 -32.19
C PHE A 444 20.57 -6.68 -31.70
N HIS A 445 21.08 -7.86 -32.02
CA HIS A 445 20.61 -9.14 -31.51
C HIS A 445 21.40 -9.50 -30.26
N ASN A 446 20.73 -9.66 -29.13
CA ASN A 446 21.35 -10.03 -27.85
C ASN A 446 20.75 -11.34 -27.37
N LEU A 447 21.61 -12.33 -27.10
CA LEU A 447 21.26 -13.61 -26.52
C LEU A 447 22.00 -13.74 -25.18
N SER A 448 21.28 -14.08 -24.11
CA SER A 448 21.86 -14.44 -22.82
C SER A 448 21.31 -15.77 -22.37
N CYS A 449 22.17 -16.69 -21.94
CA CYS A 449 21.78 -17.92 -21.28
C CYS A 449 22.49 -17.97 -19.93
N ALA A 450 21.72 -18.01 -18.84
CA ALA A 450 22.21 -17.95 -17.48
C ALA A 450 21.69 -19.12 -16.65
N HIS A 451 22.60 -19.84 -16.00
CA HIS A 451 22.29 -20.88 -15.02
C HIS A 451 22.71 -20.41 -13.62
N THR A 452 21.73 -20.34 -12.73
CA THR A 452 21.95 -20.01 -11.32
C THR A 452 21.70 -21.25 -10.47
N ILE A 453 22.67 -21.59 -9.63
CA ILE A 453 22.57 -22.63 -8.62
C ILE A 453 22.70 -21.99 -7.24
N ASN A 454 21.65 -22.05 -6.44
CA ASN A 454 21.66 -21.63 -5.04
C ASN A 454 21.71 -22.87 -4.14
N PHE A 455 22.60 -22.86 -3.16
CA PHE A 455 22.72 -23.86 -2.09
C PHE A 455 22.32 -23.20 -0.75
N PRO A 456 21.01 -23.18 -0.40
CA PRO A 456 20.54 -22.42 0.77
C PRO A 456 21.14 -22.88 2.10
N LYS A 457 21.41 -24.19 2.25
CA LYS A 457 22.02 -24.75 3.47
C LYS A 457 23.43 -24.23 3.72
N ASN A 458 24.20 -24.01 2.66
CA ASN A 458 25.60 -23.59 2.73
C ASN A 458 25.78 -22.08 2.49
N ASN A 459 24.69 -21.37 2.18
CA ASN A 459 24.67 -19.96 1.80
C ASN A 459 25.59 -19.62 0.61
N ILE A 460 25.66 -20.50 -0.39
CA ILE A 460 26.46 -20.33 -1.61
C ILE A 460 25.52 -20.13 -2.80
N SER A 461 25.88 -19.21 -3.69
CA SER A 461 25.21 -19.01 -4.99
C SER A 461 26.25 -19.02 -6.10
N LEU A 462 26.08 -19.90 -7.08
CA LEU A 462 26.89 -19.96 -8.29
C LEU A 462 26.05 -19.42 -9.44
N ASN A 463 26.64 -18.58 -10.29
CA ASN A 463 26.01 -18.10 -11.49
C ASN A 463 27.01 -18.24 -12.63
N ALA A 464 26.62 -18.96 -13.67
CA ALA A 464 27.33 -19.03 -14.93
C ALA A 464 26.41 -18.53 -16.01
N ALA A 465 26.90 -17.67 -16.90
CA ALA A 465 26.13 -17.28 -18.07
C ALA A 465 27.04 -17.07 -19.27
N ILE A 466 26.46 -17.23 -20.45
CA ILE A 466 27.07 -16.86 -21.73
C ILE A 466 26.20 -15.79 -22.35
N ASN A 467 26.82 -14.69 -22.77
CA ASN A 467 26.17 -13.62 -23.50
C ASN A 467 26.77 -13.55 -24.90
N GLY A 468 25.92 -13.33 -25.90
CA GLY A 468 26.31 -13.08 -27.28
C GLY A 468 25.51 -11.91 -27.81
N THR A 469 26.19 -11.00 -28.50
CA THR A 469 25.61 -9.87 -29.20
C THR A 469 26.11 -9.91 -30.63
N TYR A 470 25.20 -9.99 -31.59
CA TYR A 470 25.48 -9.72 -32.99
C TYR A 470 24.85 -8.39 -33.32
N ASN A 471 25.63 -7.47 -33.86
CA ASN A 471 25.12 -6.17 -34.25
C ASN A 471 25.65 -5.75 -35.61
N THR A 472 24.75 -5.18 -36.39
CA THR A 472 25.07 -4.45 -37.61
C THR A 472 24.95 -2.98 -37.27
N ILE A 473 25.96 -2.17 -37.58
CA ILE A 473 25.90 -0.72 -37.45
C ILE A 473 26.25 -0.16 -38.81
N GLY A 474 25.23 0.24 -39.54
CA GLY A 474 25.33 0.63 -40.93
C GLY A 474 25.84 -0.50 -41.82
N LYS A 475 27.09 -0.42 -42.28
CA LYS A 475 27.73 -1.44 -43.12
C LYS A 475 28.69 -2.35 -42.36
N GLU A 476 28.95 -2.05 -41.10
CA GLU A 476 29.86 -2.83 -40.27
C GLU A 476 29.09 -3.87 -39.47
N GLU A 477 29.59 -5.09 -39.50
CA GLU A 477 29.10 -6.16 -38.65
C GLU A 477 30.09 -6.36 -37.50
N SER A 478 29.56 -6.51 -36.29
CA SER A 478 30.36 -6.94 -35.16
C SER A 478 29.66 -8.03 -34.36
N THR A 479 30.46 -8.98 -33.89
CA THR A 479 29.99 -10.04 -33.00
C THR A 479 30.79 -9.95 -31.71
N THR A 480 30.10 -9.79 -30.59
CA THR A 480 30.68 -9.89 -29.26
C THR A 480 30.10 -11.09 -28.54
N TRP A 481 30.93 -11.92 -27.91
CA TRP A 481 30.43 -12.97 -27.04
C TRP A 481 31.39 -13.20 -25.88
N GLY A 482 30.87 -13.76 -24.80
CA GLY A 482 31.67 -13.93 -23.60
C GLY A 482 31.01 -14.74 -22.49
N PRO A 483 31.75 -15.65 -21.85
CA PRO A 483 31.31 -16.23 -20.60
C PRO A 483 31.44 -15.23 -19.45
N ASN A 484 30.54 -15.35 -18.50
CA ASN A 484 30.66 -14.75 -17.19
C ASN A 484 30.37 -15.79 -16.10
N PHE A 485 31.08 -15.67 -14.99
CA PHE A 485 30.93 -16.54 -13.85
C PHE A 485 30.98 -15.71 -12.58
N SER A 486 30.18 -16.07 -11.59
CA SER A 486 30.28 -15.47 -10.26
C SER A 486 29.92 -16.44 -9.15
N VAL A 487 30.69 -16.36 -8.07
CA VAL A 487 30.49 -17.09 -6.83
C VAL A 487 30.13 -16.09 -5.75
N GLY A 488 28.98 -16.32 -5.12
CA GLY A 488 28.54 -15.61 -3.93
C GLY A 488 28.54 -16.54 -2.73
N LYS A 489 29.03 -16.06 -1.58
CA LYS A 489 28.93 -16.76 -0.30
C LYS A 489 28.54 -15.77 0.79
N ARG A 490 27.63 -16.19 1.68
CA ARG A 490 27.28 -15.43 2.88
C ARG A 490 27.97 -16.03 4.12
N PHE A 491 28.78 -15.22 4.79
CA PHE A 491 29.52 -15.54 6.00
C PHE A 491 28.87 -14.92 7.25
N PHE A 492 29.35 -15.27 8.44
CA PHE A 492 28.95 -14.67 9.73
C PHE A 492 27.42 -14.60 9.93
N ASN A 493 26.73 -15.74 9.91
CA ASN A 493 25.26 -15.80 10.01
C ASN A 493 24.54 -14.93 8.96
N LYS A 494 25.10 -14.88 7.75
CA LYS A 494 24.61 -14.10 6.60
C LYS A 494 24.81 -12.58 6.73
N ALA A 495 25.57 -12.11 7.72
CA ALA A 495 25.89 -10.68 7.89
C ALA A 495 26.82 -10.15 6.80
N LEU A 496 27.81 -10.94 6.35
CA LEU A 496 28.68 -10.59 5.23
C LEU A 496 28.27 -11.38 3.99
N THR A 497 27.89 -10.69 2.92
CA THR A 497 27.73 -11.27 1.59
C THR A 497 28.93 -10.87 0.73
N SER A 498 29.68 -11.86 0.28
CA SER A 498 30.81 -11.67 -0.62
C SER A 498 30.47 -12.30 -1.97
N ARG A 499 30.69 -11.57 -3.06
CA ARG A 499 30.52 -12.07 -4.42
C ARG A 499 31.72 -11.67 -5.26
N LEU A 500 32.38 -12.68 -5.83
CA LEU A 500 33.44 -12.51 -6.81
C LEU A 500 32.90 -12.92 -8.17
N GLY A 501 33.16 -12.13 -9.20
CA GLY A 501 32.79 -12.45 -10.57
C GLY A 501 33.90 -12.12 -11.54
N GLY A 502 33.96 -12.89 -12.62
CA GLY A 502 34.81 -12.64 -13.77
C GLY A 502 33.99 -12.74 -15.05
N SER A 503 34.33 -11.91 -16.03
CA SER A 503 33.82 -12.05 -17.39
C SER A 503 34.92 -11.80 -18.40
N TYR A 504 34.88 -12.54 -19.48
CA TYR A 504 35.74 -12.36 -20.64
C TYR A 504 34.84 -12.15 -21.85
N ASN A 505 34.97 -11.03 -22.55
CA ASN A 505 34.21 -10.75 -23.75
C ASN A 505 35.19 -10.54 -24.90
N GLN A 506 34.93 -11.23 -26.00
CA GLN A 506 35.66 -11.06 -27.26
C GLN A 506 34.73 -10.43 -28.27
N SER A 507 35.15 -9.32 -28.85
CA SER A 507 34.46 -8.63 -29.93
C SER A 507 35.28 -8.71 -31.20
N SER A 508 34.64 -9.13 -32.29
CA SER A 508 35.21 -9.14 -33.63
C SER A 508 34.39 -8.23 -34.53
N ALA A 509 35.08 -7.30 -35.19
CA ALA A 509 34.51 -6.32 -36.12
C ALA A 509 35.51 -6.07 -37.26
N ILE A 510 35.05 -5.45 -38.35
CA ILE A 510 35.93 -5.06 -39.47
C ILE A 510 36.98 -4.04 -39.01
N SER A 511 36.60 -3.13 -38.11
CA SER A 511 37.49 -2.15 -37.48
C SER A 511 38.53 -2.74 -36.52
N GLY A 512 38.44 -4.04 -36.23
CA GLY A 512 39.42 -4.79 -35.47
C GLY A 512 38.82 -5.64 -34.35
N ASN A 513 39.64 -6.54 -33.81
CA ASN A 513 39.27 -7.36 -32.67
C ASN A 513 39.59 -6.64 -31.35
N SER A 514 38.71 -6.81 -30.37
CA SER A 514 38.98 -6.38 -29.00
C SER A 514 38.59 -7.45 -27.99
N THR A 515 39.29 -7.45 -26.87
CA THR A 515 39.02 -8.33 -25.74
C THR A 515 38.88 -7.49 -24.48
N ILE A 516 37.87 -7.82 -23.67
CA ILE A 516 37.59 -7.14 -22.42
C ILE A 516 37.47 -8.19 -21.32
N THR A 517 38.40 -8.12 -20.36
CA THR A 517 38.36 -8.90 -19.13
C THR A 517 37.91 -8.00 -17.99
N ASN A 518 36.92 -8.44 -17.22
CA ASN A 518 36.37 -7.69 -16.11
C ASN A 518 36.32 -8.57 -14.86
N PHE A 519 36.95 -8.10 -13.77
CA PHE A 519 36.85 -8.71 -12.45
C PHE A 519 36.03 -7.81 -11.54
N ARG A 520 35.05 -8.40 -10.86
CA ARG A 520 34.15 -7.69 -9.94
C ARG A 520 34.17 -8.31 -8.56
N LEU A 521 34.43 -7.50 -7.56
CA LEU A 521 34.31 -7.85 -6.15
C LEU A 521 33.17 -7.03 -5.53
N ASN A 522 32.18 -7.72 -5.00
CA ASN A 522 31.06 -7.12 -4.27
C ASN A 522 31.05 -7.65 -2.84
N LEU A 523 31.31 -6.80 -1.87
CA LEU A 523 31.23 -7.10 -0.45
C LEU A 523 30.09 -6.27 0.16
N SER A 524 29.19 -6.88 0.90
CA SER A 524 28.12 -6.21 1.64
C SER A 524 28.09 -6.74 3.05
N TYR A 525 28.27 -5.88 4.05
CA TYR A 525 28.32 -6.23 5.46
C TYR A 525 27.23 -5.50 6.25
N LEU A 526 26.33 -6.27 6.85
CA LEU A 526 25.27 -5.79 7.73
C LEU A 526 25.70 -5.93 9.19
N LEU A 527 26.15 -4.84 9.80
CA LEU A 527 26.52 -4.75 11.21
C LEU A 527 25.31 -4.27 12.04
N LEU A 528 24.99 -5.02 13.11
CA LEU A 528 23.93 -4.71 14.08
C LEU A 528 22.55 -4.44 13.45
N GLU A 529 22.25 -5.06 12.30
CA GLU A 529 20.99 -4.90 11.54
C GLU A 529 20.68 -3.46 11.08
N LYS A 530 21.62 -2.52 11.23
CA LYS A 530 21.39 -1.07 10.98
C LYS A 530 22.47 -0.42 10.12
N HIS A 531 23.70 -0.90 10.22
CA HIS A 531 24.84 -0.37 9.49
C HIS A 531 25.13 -1.31 8.32
N HIS A 532 24.86 -0.85 7.11
CA HIS A 532 25.12 -1.59 5.89
C HIS A 532 26.30 -0.95 5.16
N PHE A 533 27.44 -1.63 5.19
CA PHE A 533 28.63 -1.28 4.42
C PHE A 533 28.62 -2.06 3.11
N SER A 534 28.95 -1.42 2.00
CA SER A 534 29.08 -2.06 0.70
C SER A 534 30.34 -1.59 0.02
N LEU A 535 31.08 -2.50 -0.57
CA LEU A 535 32.22 -2.23 -1.44
C LEU A 535 31.98 -2.94 -2.77
N ASN A 536 31.95 -2.19 -3.86
CA ASN A 536 31.95 -2.73 -5.21
C ASN A 536 33.22 -2.27 -5.91
N ALA A 537 34.13 -3.19 -6.19
CA ALA A 537 35.37 -2.93 -6.90
C ALA A 537 35.35 -3.64 -8.25
N ILE A 538 35.68 -2.90 -9.30
CA ILE A 538 35.67 -3.34 -10.68
C ILE A 538 37.04 -3.04 -11.28
N GLN A 539 37.72 -4.08 -11.75
CA GLN A 539 38.93 -3.96 -12.56
C GLN A 539 38.62 -4.39 -13.98
N LEU A 540 38.84 -3.49 -14.93
CA LEU A 540 38.66 -3.71 -16.36
C LEU A 540 40.01 -3.68 -17.06
N PHE A 541 40.24 -4.67 -17.91
CA PHE A 541 41.34 -4.73 -18.85
C PHE A 541 40.77 -4.82 -20.26
N LYS A 542 41.14 -3.88 -21.12
CA LYS A 542 40.73 -3.84 -22.52
C LYS A 542 41.97 -3.88 -23.41
N SER A 543 41.99 -4.82 -24.34
CA SER A 543 43.00 -4.91 -25.40
C SER A 543 42.32 -4.79 -26.75
N VAL A 544 42.90 -4.01 -27.66
CA VAL A 544 42.40 -3.79 -29.02
C VAL A 544 43.57 -3.98 -29.97
N ASN A 545 43.38 -4.70 -31.08
CA ASN A 545 44.43 -4.86 -32.08
C ASN A 545 44.95 -3.48 -32.53
N GLN A 546 46.28 -3.33 -32.58
CA GLN A 546 46.97 -2.10 -33.01
C GLN A 546 46.78 -0.87 -32.09
N ARG A 547 46.31 -1.03 -30.85
CA ARG A 547 46.30 0.04 -29.83
C ARG A 547 46.87 -0.46 -28.50
N ASP A 548 47.42 0.46 -27.72
CA ASP A 548 47.89 0.14 -26.37
C ASP A 548 46.76 -0.35 -25.46
N ASN A 549 47.10 -1.23 -24.52
CA ASN A 549 46.16 -1.76 -23.54
C ASN A 549 45.61 -0.66 -22.61
N PHE A 550 44.30 -0.75 -22.33
CA PHE A 550 43.57 0.17 -21.46
C PHE A 550 43.13 -0.54 -20.18
N ASN A 551 43.45 0.05 -19.04
CA ASN A 551 43.15 -0.49 -17.73
C ASN A 551 42.41 0.54 -16.89
N GLU A 552 41.31 0.13 -16.29
CA GLU A 552 40.47 0.98 -15.45
C GLU A 552 40.13 0.26 -14.15
N PHE A 553 40.25 0.99 -13.05
CA PHE A 553 39.82 0.57 -11.73
C PHE A 553 38.77 1.55 -11.19
N THR A 554 37.60 1.01 -10.85
CA THR A 554 36.55 1.75 -10.14
C THR A 554 36.23 1.05 -8.83
N ALA A 555 36.30 1.77 -7.72
CA ALA A 555 35.87 1.28 -6.41
C ALA A 555 34.79 2.21 -5.85
N THR A 556 33.62 1.64 -5.54
CA THR A 556 32.53 2.33 -4.88
C THR A 556 32.36 1.78 -3.47
N PHE A 557 32.54 2.65 -2.48
CA PHE A 557 32.26 2.36 -1.08
C PHE A 557 30.98 3.07 -0.65
N SER A 558 30.06 2.34 -0.04
CA SER A 558 28.78 2.86 0.43
C SER A 558 28.58 2.49 1.89
N TYR A 559 28.27 3.47 2.72
CA TYR A 559 27.84 3.28 4.09
C TYR A 559 26.41 3.79 4.25
N ASN A 560 25.50 2.88 4.59
CA ASN A 560 24.10 3.17 4.85
C ASN A 560 23.80 2.88 6.31
N TYR A 561 23.36 3.88 7.06
CA TYR A 561 22.94 3.73 8.44
C TYR A 561 21.45 4.02 8.57
N ALA A 562 20.67 2.97 8.78
CA ALA A 562 19.26 3.08 9.12
C ALA A 562 19.12 3.14 10.65
N PHE A 563 18.73 4.29 11.18
CA PHE A 563 18.50 4.47 12.60
C PHE A 563 17.02 4.59 12.92
N GLY A 564 16.68 4.16 14.13
CA GLY A 564 15.36 4.33 14.69
C GLY A 564 15.52 4.15 16.18
N ILE A 565 15.03 5.12 16.94
CA ILE A 565 14.93 5.00 18.39
C ILE A 565 13.81 4.00 18.70
N LYS A 566 14.14 2.71 18.57
CA LYS A 566 13.45 1.67 19.35
C LYS A 566 14.05 1.78 20.76
N LYS A 567 13.21 1.74 21.81
CA LYS A 567 13.70 1.65 23.20
C LYS A 567 14.89 0.69 23.21
N PRO A 568 16.06 1.04 23.77
CA PRO A 568 17.08 0.03 24.00
C PRO A 568 16.37 -1.09 24.75
N LYS A 569 16.39 -2.30 24.19
CA LYS A 569 16.27 -3.47 25.04
C LYS A 569 17.56 -3.40 25.85
N ILE A 570 17.50 -2.76 27.01
CA ILE A 570 18.57 -2.82 28.00
C ILE A 570 18.60 -4.28 28.43
N GLY A 571 19.29 -5.10 27.63
CA GLY A 571 19.79 -6.38 28.05
C GLY A 571 20.86 -6.05 29.05
N PHE A 572 20.49 -5.94 30.33
CA PHE A 572 21.46 -6.17 31.39
C PHE A 572 22.11 -7.51 31.04
N ASN A 573 23.41 -7.49 30.73
CA ASN A 573 24.25 -8.67 30.61
C ASN A 573 24.13 -9.43 31.93
N LYS A 574 23.14 -10.31 32.03
CA LYS A 574 23.09 -11.31 33.08
C LYS A 574 24.18 -12.32 32.70
N LYS A 575 25.19 -12.43 33.57
CA LYS A 575 26.17 -13.53 33.62
C LYS A 575 25.52 -14.84 33.15
N PRO A 576 26.24 -15.71 32.42
CA PRO A 576 25.69 -16.92 31.84
C PRO A 576 24.97 -17.70 32.95
N LYS A 577 23.64 -17.68 32.91
CA LYS A 577 22.85 -18.51 33.80
C LYS A 577 22.97 -19.93 33.25
N LYS A 578 23.43 -20.84 34.13
CA LYS A 578 23.25 -22.29 33.99
C LYS A 578 21.86 -22.59 33.39
N PRO A 579 21.74 -23.60 32.51
CA PRO A 579 20.54 -23.84 31.72
C PRO A 579 19.32 -23.81 32.63
N LYS A 580 18.47 -22.80 32.45
CA LYS A 580 17.15 -22.80 33.04
C LYS A 580 16.38 -23.87 32.28
N LEU A 581 16.00 -24.95 32.97
CA LEU A 581 14.84 -25.72 32.55
C LEU A 581 13.74 -24.72 32.20
N GLU A 582 13.27 -24.75 30.95
CA GLU A 582 12.08 -24.02 30.54
C GLU A 582 10.95 -24.49 31.46
N ASN A 583 10.59 -23.64 32.40
CA ASN A 583 9.37 -23.85 33.17
C ASN A 583 8.23 -23.61 32.17
N ASP A 584 7.78 -24.69 31.54
CA ASP A 584 6.66 -24.69 30.61
C ASP A 584 5.31 -24.43 31.31
N SER A 585 5.34 -24.13 32.61
CA SER A 585 4.17 -23.86 33.42
C SER A 585 3.48 -22.54 33.04
N ILE A 586 2.15 -22.58 32.99
CA ILE A 586 1.25 -21.46 32.71
C ILE A 586 0.44 -21.19 33.98
N LYS A 587 0.19 -19.90 34.27
CA LYS A 587 -0.76 -19.47 35.30
C LYS A 587 -2.07 -19.00 34.68
N ILE A 588 -3.19 -19.61 35.08
CA ILE A 588 -4.57 -19.25 34.71
C ILE A 588 -5.30 -18.78 35.97
N GLN A 589 -5.91 -17.60 35.92
CA GLN A 589 -6.68 -17.02 37.01
C GLN A 589 -8.00 -16.49 36.47
N TYR A 590 -9.12 -16.94 37.03
CA TYR A 590 -10.46 -16.47 36.72
C TYR A 590 -11.35 -16.57 37.97
N ARG A 591 -11.86 -15.43 38.45
CA ARG A 591 -12.61 -15.32 39.72
C ARG A 591 -11.88 -16.04 40.87
N LYS A 592 -12.51 -17.07 41.46
CA LYS A 592 -11.97 -17.89 42.57
C LYS A 592 -10.96 -18.96 42.11
N TYR A 593 -10.91 -19.30 40.83
CA TYR A 593 -10.08 -20.38 40.31
C TYR A 593 -8.67 -19.91 39.95
N ARG A 594 -7.67 -20.62 40.47
CA ARG A 594 -6.24 -20.38 40.21
C ARG A 594 -5.58 -21.72 39.86
N PHE A 595 -4.99 -21.80 38.67
CA PHE A 595 -4.27 -22.98 38.19
C PHE A 595 -2.85 -22.58 37.77
N GLU A 596 -1.87 -23.37 38.16
CA GLU A 596 -0.47 -23.19 37.79
C GLU A 596 0.17 -24.54 37.46
N GLY A 597 0.76 -24.66 36.27
CA GLY A 597 1.35 -25.92 35.81
C GLY A 597 1.37 -26.04 34.28
N LEU A 598 1.78 -27.20 33.78
CA LEU A 598 1.71 -27.50 32.34
C LEU A 598 0.25 -27.62 31.89
N PRO A 599 -0.09 -27.29 30.63
CA PRO A 599 -1.43 -27.52 30.06
C PRO A 599 -1.97 -28.93 30.36
N LYS A 600 -1.14 -29.97 30.15
CA LYS A 600 -1.48 -31.37 30.45
C LYS A 600 -1.85 -31.63 31.92
N ASN A 601 -1.31 -30.83 32.85
CA ASN A 601 -1.61 -30.95 34.28
C ASN A 601 -2.82 -30.10 34.69
N ILE A 602 -3.15 -29.05 33.93
CA ILE A 602 -4.26 -28.13 34.22
C ILE A 602 -5.57 -28.67 33.62
N THR A 603 -5.56 -29.27 32.44
CA THR A 603 -6.80 -29.77 31.78
C THR A 603 -7.59 -30.74 32.66
N PRO A 604 -6.98 -31.75 33.33
CA PRO A 604 -7.73 -32.63 34.22
C PRO A 604 -8.38 -31.88 35.38
N GLN A 605 -7.71 -30.84 35.91
CA GLN A 605 -8.24 -30.04 37.02
C GLN A 605 -9.45 -29.19 36.57
N LEU A 606 -9.45 -28.69 35.34
CA LEU A 606 -10.57 -27.95 34.76
C LEU A 606 -11.76 -28.88 34.47
N VAL A 607 -11.51 -30.04 33.87
CA VAL A 607 -12.58 -30.96 33.42
C VAL A 607 -13.36 -31.58 34.58
N VAL A 608 -12.77 -31.66 35.78
CA VAL A 608 -13.43 -32.16 37.00
C VAL A 608 -14.31 -31.10 37.68
N LEU A 609 -14.17 -29.81 37.34
CA LEU A 609 -14.92 -28.73 38.00
C LEU A 609 -16.44 -28.91 37.99
N PRO A 610 -17.09 -29.35 36.89
CA PRO A 610 -18.54 -29.58 36.91
C PRO A 610 -19.01 -30.62 37.92
N GLU A 611 -18.19 -31.63 38.20
CA GLU A 611 -18.48 -32.65 39.23
C GLU A 611 -18.23 -32.08 40.62
N LYS A 612 -17.11 -31.37 40.80
CA LYS A 612 -16.74 -30.75 42.08
C LYS A 612 -17.74 -29.69 42.55
N GLU A 613 -18.26 -28.90 41.63
CA GLU A 613 -19.25 -27.85 41.91
C GLU A 613 -20.70 -28.38 41.83
N GLY A 614 -20.89 -29.69 41.64
CA GLY A 614 -22.18 -30.35 41.86
C GLY A 614 -23.21 -30.25 40.74
N PHE A 615 -22.88 -29.66 39.58
CA PHE A 615 -23.82 -29.45 38.47
C PHE A 615 -23.60 -30.37 37.25
N ALA A 616 -22.69 -31.35 37.32
CA ALA A 616 -22.40 -32.30 36.24
C ALA A 616 -23.64 -33.01 35.66
N HIS A 617 -24.66 -33.26 36.49
CA HIS A 617 -25.90 -33.90 36.07
C HIS A 617 -26.76 -33.03 35.14
N ILE A 618 -26.58 -31.70 35.16
CA ILE A 618 -27.27 -30.76 34.26
C ILE A 618 -26.68 -30.84 32.84
N ILE A 619 -25.41 -31.22 32.72
CA ILE A 619 -24.64 -31.20 31.46
C ILE A 619 -24.81 -32.50 30.64
N LYS A 620 -25.18 -33.62 31.29
CA LYS A 620 -25.18 -34.95 30.65
C LYS A 620 -26.11 -35.09 29.44
N ASP A 621 -27.13 -34.24 29.30
CA ASP A 621 -28.18 -34.45 28.30
C ASP A 621 -27.99 -33.69 26.96
N ARG A 622 -26.90 -32.93 26.74
CA ARG A 622 -26.62 -32.29 25.43
C ARG A 622 -25.14 -32.11 25.12
N LYS A 623 -24.74 -32.33 23.84
CA LYS A 623 -23.51 -31.77 23.25
C LYS A 623 -23.63 -30.24 23.15
N GLY A 624 -23.34 -29.54 24.25
CA GLY A 624 -23.36 -28.08 24.32
C GLY A 624 -21.96 -27.46 24.23
N LYS A 625 -21.92 -26.12 24.23
CA LYS A 625 -20.69 -25.30 24.15
C LYS A 625 -19.61 -25.66 25.17
N LEU A 626 -19.99 -26.12 26.36
CA LEU A 626 -19.05 -26.59 27.38
C LEU A 626 -18.33 -27.89 26.96
N SER A 627 -19.01 -28.78 26.21
CA SER A 627 -18.40 -30.00 25.67
C SER A 627 -17.43 -29.68 24.53
N GLU A 628 -17.76 -28.72 23.66
CA GLU A 628 -16.87 -28.25 22.59
C GLU A 628 -15.60 -27.61 23.18
N LEU A 629 -15.76 -26.75 24.20
CA LEU A 629 -14.62 -26.12 24.89
C LEU A 629 -13.76 -27.16 25.63
N LYS A 630 -14.34 -28.25 26.12
CA LYS A 630 -13.60 -29.38 26.71
C LYS A 630 -12.75 -30.11 25.67
N GLU A 631 -13.24 -30.29 24.44
CA GLU A 631 -12.46 -30.87 23.33
C GLU A 631 -11.33 -29.92 22.90
N GLN A 632 -11.63 -28.62 22.73
CA GLN A 632 -10.63 -27.60 22.40
C GLN A 632 -9.52 -27.48 23.46
N LEU A 633 -9.86 -27.65 24.75
CA LEU A 633 -8.88 -27.69 25.83
C LEU A 633 -7.86 -28.82 25.62
N LYS A 634 -8.32 -30.02 25.25
CA LYS A 634 -7.44 -31.16 24.97
C LYS A 634 -6.59 -30.93 23.71
N GLU A 635 -7.19 -30.42 22.64
CA GLU A 635 -6.47 -30.16 21.38
C GLU A 635 -5.39 -29.08 21.51
N THR A 636 -5.51 -28.18 22.49
CA THR A 636 -4.59 -27.06 22.69
C THR A 636 -3.49 -27.36 23.72
N GLU A 637 -3.46 -28.55 24.33
CA GLU A 637 -2.44 -28.95 25.33
C GLU A 637 -1.01 -28.92 24.79
N GLU A 638 -0.84 -29.24 23.50
CA GLU A 638 0.45 -29.27 22.81
C GLU A 638 0.67 -28.07 21.87
N LYS A 639 -0.26 -27.11 21.89
CA LYS A 639 -0.22 -25.89 21.07
C LYS A 639 0.33 -24.70 21.87
N ASP A 640 0.33 -23.51 21.28
CA ASP A 640 0.84 -22.28 21.91
C ASP A 640 0.15 -21.99 23.27
N LYS A 641 0.97 -21.64 24.28
CA LYS A 641 0.54 -21.38 25.67
C LYS A 641 -0.53 -20.30 25.79
N ARG A 642 -0.53 -19.29 24.92
CA ARG A 642 -1.55 -18.23 24.90
C ARG A 642 -2.88 -18.75 24.41
N VAL A 643 -2.87 -19.62 23.40
CA VAL A 643 -4.07 -20.25 22.85
C VAL A 643 -4.73 -21.15 23.90
N TYR A 644 -3.96 -22.02 24.55
CA TYR A 644 -4.48 -22.86 25.66
C TYR A 644 -5.09 -22.00 26.78
N LYS A 645 -4.41 -20.91 27.16
CA LYS A 645 -4.89 -20.00 28.21
C LYS A 645 -6.21 -19.31 27.84
N GLU A 646 -6.40 -18.89 26.60
CA GLU A 646 -7.66 -18.28 26.13
C GLU A 646 -8.82 -19.29 26.14
N VAL A 647 -8.57 -20.53 25.68
CA VAL A 647 -9.57 -21.61 25.72
C VAL A 647 -9.93 -21.98 27.16
N ALA A 648 -8.94 -22.07 28.06
CA ALA A 648 -9.18 -22.35 29.48
C ALA A 648 -9.99 -21.26 30.19
N ILE A 649 -9.74 -19.97 29.89
CA ILE A 649 -10.56 -18.87 30.43
C ILE A 649 -11.99 -18.94 29.86
N SER A 650 -12.15 -19.29 28.59
CA SER A 650 -13.47 -19.43 27.97
C SER A 650 -14.26 -20.60 28.56
N TYR A 651 -13.60 -21.73 28.84
CA TYR A 651 -14.18 -22.86 29.56
C TYR A 651 -14.64 -22.48 30.98
N LEU A 652 -13.82 -21.72 31.71
CA LEU A 652 -14.16 -21.23 33.04
C LEU A 652 -15.33 -20.22 33.03
N LYS A 653 -15.43 -19.37 32.00
CA LYS A 653 -16.61 -18.50 31.81
C LYS A 653 -17.87 -19.29 31.52
N GLU A 654 -17.77 -20.36 30.74
CA GLU A 654 -18.92 -21.21 30.44
C GLU A 654 -19.34 -22.00 31.68
N ILE A 655 -18.42 -22.45 32.55
CA ILE A 655 -18.77 -23.03 33.86
C ILE A 655 -19.60 -22.07 34.71
N ASP A 656 -19.25 -20.80 34.71
CA ASP A 656 -19.90 -19.76 35.49
C ASP A 656 -21.39 -19.60 35.14
N THR A 657 -21.75 -19.74 33.85
CA THR A 657 -23.16 -19.67 33.42
C THR A 657 -24.00 -20.83 33.96
N TYR A 658 -23.42 -22.03 34.12
CA TYR A 658 -24.09 -23.17 34.75
C TYR A 658 -24.24 -23.00 36.26
N LEU A 659 -23.27 -22.36 36.92
CA LEU A 659 -23.34 -22.02 38.35
C LEU A 659 -24.46 -21.00 38.62
N GLU A 660 -24.50 -19.92 37.84
CA GLU A 660 -25.56 -18.90 37.93
C GLU A 660 -26.95 -19.52 37.66
N PHE A 661 -27.05 -20.43 36.69
CA PHE A 661 -28.28 -21.17 36.45
C PHE A 661 -28.68 -22.08 37.63
N ALA A 662 -27.73 -22.79 38.24
CA ALA A 662 -28.04 -23.70 39.34
C ALA A 662 -28.62 -22.95 40.55
N GLU A 663 -28.08 -21.76 40.85
CA GLU A 663 -28.61 -20.85 41.86
C GLU A 663 -30.01 -20.35 41.48
N PHE A 664 -30.17 -19.86 40.24
CA PHE A 664 -31.47 -19.43 39.71
C PHE A 664 -32.53 -20.53 39.82
N TYR A 665 -32.20 -21.75 39.40
CA TYR A 665 -33.14 -22.87 39.38
C TYR A 665 -33.55 -23.28 40.80
N SER A 666 -32.59 -23.32 41.73
CA SER A 666 -32.88 -23.63 43.15
C SER A 666 -33.84 -22.59 43.75
N LYS A 667 -33.62 -21.30 43.43
CA LYS A 667 -34.54 -20.22 43.84
C LYS A 667 -35.93 -20.38 43.24
N LYS A 668 -36.05 -20.75 41.96
CA LYS A 668 -37.35 -20.94 41.29
C LYS A 668 -38.11 -22.16 41.79
N ILE A 669 -37.44 -23.22 42.20
CA ILE A 669 -38.06 -24.36 42.89
C ILE A 669 -38.67 -23.90 44.23
N TYR A 670 -37.96 -23.07 45.00
CA TYR A 670 -38.49 -22.55 46.25
C TYR A 670 -39.70 -21.63 46.04
N GLU A 671 -39.63 -20.72 45.07
CA GLU A 671 -40.77 -19.86 44.70
C GLU A 671 -41.99 -20.69 44.26
N ALA A 672 -41.78 -21.74 43.46
CA ALA A 672 -42.85 -22.66 43.04
C ALA A 672 -43.46 -23.42 44.22
N TYR A 673 -42.64 -23.86 45.19
CA TYR A 673 -43.12 -24.51 46.41
C TYR A 673 -43.97 -23.58 47.27
N LEU A 674 -43.51 -22.36 47.51
CA LEU A 674 -44.28 -21.36 48.27
C LEU A 674 -45.61 -21.02 47.57
N LYS A 675 -45.58 -20.92 46.24
CA LYS A 675 -46.78 -20.69 45.43
C LYS A 675 -47.77 -21.85 45.58
N LEU A 676 -47.28 -23.09 45.49
CA LEU A 676 -48.08 -24.30 45.66
C LEU A 676 -48.70 -24.39 47.07
N ILE A 677 -47.96 -24.05 48.13
CA ILE A 677 -48.49 -23.96 49.50
C ILE A 677 -49.62 -22.93 49.57
N ARG A 678 -49.41 -21.75 49.00
CA ARG A 678 -50.39 -20.66 49.06
C ARG A 678 -51.68 -21.05 48.35
N GLU A 679 -51.57 -21.61 47.14
CA GLU A 679 -52.73 -22.09 46.37
C GLU A 679 -53.46 -23.23 47.10
N ALA A 680 -52.73 -24.16 47.72
CA ALA A 680 -53.34 -25.21 48.53
C ALA A 680 -54.09 -24.63 49.75
N ASN A 681 -53.50 -23.68 50.48
CA ASN A 681 -54.21 -23.02 51.61
C ASN A 681 -55.45 -22.25 51.17
N GLU A 682 -55.42 -21.60 50.01
CA GLU A 682 -56.59 -20.92 49.43
C GLU A 682 -57.71 -21.93 49.11
N ILE A 683 -57.37 -23.09 48.54
CA ILE A 683 -58.33 -24.16 48.27
C ILE A 683 -58.88 -24.75 49.58
N ASP A 684 -58.05 -24.98 50.60
CA ASP A 684 -58.51 -25.47 51.92
C ASP A 684 -59.54 -24.52 52.53
N ARG A 685 -59.26 -23.21 52.46
CA ARG A 685 -60.17 -22.16 52.92
C ARG A 685 -61.48 -22.17 52.13
N GLN A 686 -61.43 -22.27 50.80
CA GLN A 686 -62.62 -22.34 49.96
C GLN A 686 -63.49 -23.56 50.31
N ILE A 687 -62.89 -24.74 50.47
CA ILE A 687 -63.63 -25.96 50.87
C ILE A 687 -64.25 -25.77 52.26
N ARG A 688 -63.54 -25.15 53.20
CA ARG A 688 -64.04 -24.89 54.56
C ARG A 688 -65.18 -23.87 54.57
N ASP A 689 -65.07 -22.79 53.79
CA ASP A 689 -66.09 -21.77 53.65
C ASP A 689 -67.35 -22.38 53.02
N GLU A 690 -67.21 -23.18 51.95
CA GLU A 690 -68.30 -23.94 51.33
C GLU A 690 -68.96 -24.90 52.34
N PHE A 691 -68.16 -25.66 53.10
CA PHE A 691 -68.66 -26.58 54.13
C PHE A 691 -69.44 -25.83 55.23
N THR A 692 -68.96 -24.66 55.64
CA THR A 692 -69.61 -23.84 56.67
C THR A 692 -70.95 -23.28 56.17
N VAL A 693 -70.99 -22.81 54.93
CA VAL A 693 -72.22 -22.30 54.29
C VAL A 693 -73.27 -23.42 54.18
N VAL A 694 -72.87 -24.61 53.70
CA VAL A 694 -73.78 -25.76 53.57
C VAL A 694 -74.25 -26.23 54.96
N SER A 695 -73.35 -26.32 55.94
CA SER A 695 -73.71 -26.72 57.31
C SER A 695 -74.63 -25.71 57.99
N ALA A 696 -74.43 -24.41 57.77
CA ALA A 696 -75.30 -23.36 58.28
C ALA A 696 -76.72 -23.45 57.68
N ARG A 697 -76.82 -23.72 56.37
CA ARG A 697 -78.12 -23.91 55.68
C ARG A 697 -78.89 -25.12 56.21
N ILE A 698 -78.20 -26.24 56.45
CA ILE A 698 -78.78 -27.46 57.05
C ILE A 698 -79.26 -27.20 58.48
N ASN A 699 -78.55 -26.37 59.25
CA ASN A 699 -78.89 -26.10 60.65
C ASN A 699 -79.95 -25.00 60.83
N SER A 700 -80.17 -24.14 59.83
CA SER A 700 -81.15 -23.04 59.88
C SER A 700 -82.55 -23.40 59.37
N THR A 701 -82.76 -24.65 58.94
CA THR A 701 -84.03 -25.15 58.37
C THR A 701 -84.60 -26.28 59.24
N GLU A 702 -85.92 -26.28 59.45
CA GLU A 702 -86.60 -27.33 60.26
C GLU A 702 -86.64 -28.70 59.55
N GLU A 703 -86.68 -28.70 58.21
CA GLU A 703 -86.63 -29.90 57.36
C GLU A 703 -85.33 -29.90 56.54
N LYS A 704 -84.48 -30.92 56.71
CA LYS A 704 -83.14 -30.98 56.10
C LYS A 704 -83.20 -31.55 54.67
N ASP A 705 -82.74 -30.78 53.69
CA ASP A 705 -82.66 -31.21 52.28
C ASP A 705 -81.68 -32.39 52.09
N PRO A 706 -82.10 -33.53 51.51
CA PRO A 706 -81.23 -34.66 51.20
C PRO A 706 -80.02 -34.31 50.31
N GLU A 707 -80.14 -33.35 49.39
CA GLU A 707 -79.03 -32.94 48.53
C GLU A 707 -77.97 -32.16 49.30
N ASP A 708 -78.37 -31.30 50.23
CA ASP A 708 -77.44 -30.56 51.09
C ASP A 708 -76.69 -31.51 52.04
N ILE A 709 -77.35 -32.55 52.59
CA ILE A 709 -76.69 -33.58 53.41
C ILE A 709 -75.65 -34.36 52.59
N LYS A 710 -75.99 -34.76 51.36
CA LYS A 710 -75.06 -35.47 50.47
C LYS A 710 -73.88 -34.57 50.09
N SER A 711 -74.14 -33.29 49.82
CA SER A 711 -73.12 -32.28 49.52
C SER A 711 -72.20 -32.06 50.71
N GLN A 712 -72.73 -32.02 51.94
CA GLN A 712 -71.95 -31.94 53.17
C GLN A 712 -71.03 -33.15 53.34
N GLN A 713 -71.51 -34.37 53.11
CA GLN A 713 -70.68 -35.59 53.19
C GLN A 713 -69.56 -35.61 52.14
N VAL A 714 -69.83 -35.11 50.92
CA VAL A 714 -68.80 -34.99 49.87
C VAL A 714 -67.77 -33.93 50.22
N LEU A 715 -68.21 -32.77 50.73
CA LEU A 715 -67.33 -31.70 51.18
C LEU A 715 -66.49 -32.13 52.39
N GLU A 716 -67.03 -32.92 53.32
CA GLU A 716 -66.29 -33.48 54.46
C GLU A 716 -65.18 -34.42 54.00
N LYS A 717 -65.48 -35.35 53.08
CA LYS A 717 -64.45 -36.22 52.48
C LYS A 717 -63.41 -35.42 51.71
N ARG A 718 -63.84 -34.44 50.92
CA ARG A 718 -62.95 -33.57 50.14
C ARG A 718 -62.06 -32.74 51.03
N TYR A 719 -62.60 -32.20 52.12
CA TYR A 719 -61.86 -31.47 53.14
C TYR A 719 -60.84 -32.38 53.80
N ALA A 720 -61.23 -33.56 54.29
CA ALA A 720 -60.32 -34.52 54.91
C ALA A 720 -59.14 -34.89 53.98
N SER A 721 -59.42 -35.25 52.72
CA SER A 721 -58.37 -35.57 51.75
C SER A 721 -57.50 -34.37 51.38
N HIS A 722 -58.07 -33.17 51.29
CA HIS A 722 -57.31 -31.95 51.00
C HIS A 722 -56.45 -31.51 52.19
N THR A 723 -56.96 -31.64 53.42
CA THR A 723 -56.21 -31.35 54.64
C THR A 723 -55.04 -32.33 54.78
N GLU A 724 -55.23 -33.62 54.51
CA GLU A 724 -54.13 -34.60 54.48
C GLU A 724 -53.06 -34.23 53.43
N LEU A 725 -53.49 -33.82 52.23
CA LEU A 725 -52.59 -33.32 51.18
C LEU A 725 -51.82 -32.08 51.66
N LEU A 726 -52.50 -31.09 52.22
CA LEU A 726 -51.90 -29.84 52.70
C LEU A 726 -50.92 -30.11 53.84
N GLU A 727 -51.27 -30.97 54.81
CA GLU A 727 -50.39 -31.39 55.90
C GLU A 727 -49.13 -32.07 55.36
N SER A 728 -49.26 -33.00 54.41
CA SER A 728 -48.11 -33.66 53.78
C SER A 728 -47.17 -32.68 53.06
N LEU A 729 -47.75 -31.66 52.41
CA LEU A 729 -47.02 -30.64 51.67
C LEU A 729 -46.29 -29.67 52.62
N LEU A 730 -46.89 -29.36 53.77
CA LEU A 730 -46.27 -28.59 54.85
C LEU A 730 -45.17 -29.37 55.58
N GLN A 731 -45.31 -30.70 55.73
CA GLN A 731 -44.29 -31.56 56.35
C GLN A 731 -42.94 -31.53 55.62
N TRP A 732 -42.92 -31.29 54.31
CA TRP A 732 -41.68 -31.16 53.55
C TRP A 732 -40.79 -30.00 54.03
N ASN A 733 -41.39 -28.93 54.57
CA ASN A 733 -40.73 -27.75 55.15
C ASN A 733 -39.45 -27.37 54.36
N LEU A 734 -39.60 -27.19 53.05
CA LEU A 734 -38.47 -26.97 52.16
C LEU A 734 -37.85 -25.61 52.44
N LYS A 735 -36.66 -25.62 53.00
CA LYS A 735 -35.83 -24.42 53.14
C LYS A 735 -34.93 -24.27 51.90
N PRO A 736 -34.53 -23.05 51.51
CA PRO A 736 -33.62 -22.82 50.40
C PRO A 736 -32.37 -23.71 50.43
N GLU A 737 -31.77 -23.89 51.62
CA GLU A 737 -30.59 -24.74 51.87
C GLU A 737 -30.81 -26.22 51.49
N LYS A 738 -32.03 -26.75 51.75
CA LYS A 738 -32.40 -28.12 51.40
C LYS A 738 -32.67 -28.30 49.89
N ILE A 739 -32.98 -27.22 49.17
CA ILE A 739 -33.22 -27.24 47.72
C ILE A 739 -31.90 -27.11 46.94
N GLU A 740 -30.90 -26.43 47.51
CA GLU A 740 -29.56 -26.35 46.94
C GLU A 740 -28.91 -27.75 46.88
N ASN A 741 -28.99 -28.50 47.99
CA ASN A 741 -28.46 -29.87 48.11
C ASN A 741 -29.57 -30.90 48.40
N PRO A 742 -30.43 -31.22 47.42
CA PRO A 742 -31.61 -32.02 47.67
C PRO A 742 -31.30 -33.52 47.78
N LYS A 743 -32.05 -34.20 48.65
CA LYS A 743 -32.10 -35.66 48.80
C LYS A 743 -33.52 -36.16 48.47
N GLY A 744 -33.65 -37.43 48.13
CA GLY A 744 -34.95 -38.05 47.84
C GLY A 744 -35.67 -37.43 46.64
N ASP A 745 -36.98 -37.23 46.74
CA ASP A 745 -37.85 -36.88 45.62
C ASP A 745 -37.55 -35.51 45.00
N ILE A 746 -37.17 -34.51 45.79
CA ILE A 746 -36.74 -33.21 45.27
C ILE A 746 -35.48 -33.35 44.40
N GLN A 747 -34.57 -34.26 44.74
CA GLN A 747 -33.39 -34.50 43.92
C GLN A 747 -33.80 -35.08 42.55
N THR A 748 -34.76 -35.98 42.55
CA THR A 748 -35.33 -36.58 41.33
C THR A 748 -36.03 -35.53 40.47
N LEU A 749 -36.87 -34.66 41.08
CA LEU A 749 -37.52 -33.54 40.40
C LEU A 749 -36.50 -32.59 39.76
N LYS A 750 -35.49 -32.17 40.55
CA LYS A 750 -34.46 -31.23 40.12
C LYS A 750 -33.68 -31.82 38.93
N LYS A 751 -33.22 -33.07 39.03
CA LYS A 751 -32.49 -33.76 37.96
C LYS A 751 -33.33 -33.95 36.69
N ARG A 752 -34.55 -34.47 36.81
CA ARG A 752 -35.41 -34.78 35.66
C ARG A 752 -35.74 -33.56 34.81
N ASN A 753 -35.91 -32.41 35.45
CA ASN A 753 -36.38 -31.19 34.79
C ASN A 753 -35.26 -30.16 34.49
N ALA A 754 -34.04 -30.35 35.01
CA ALA A 754 -32.95 -29.38 34.88
C ALA A 754 -32.66 -28.98 33.43
N SER A 755 -32.55 -29.94 32.51
CA SER A 755 -32.25 -29.68 31.08
C SER A 755 -33.33 -28.83 30.41
N LYS A 756 -34.62 -29.11 30.70
CA LYS A 756 -35.73 -28.35 30.13
C LYS A 756 -35.78 -26.93 30.71
N VAL A 757 -35.61 -26.78 32.02
CA VAL A 757 -35.60 -25.46 32.68
C VAL A 757 -34.39 -24.63 32.24
N PHE A 758 -33.23 -25.26 32.02
CA PHE A 758 -32.04 -24.59 31.46
C PHE A 758 -32.31 -24.02 30.07
N SER A 759 -32.99 -24.78 29.21
CA SER A 759 -33.38 -24.28 27.87
C SER A 759 -34.36 -23.10 27.94
N MET A 760 -35.26 -23.07 28.94
CA MET A 760 -36.15 -21.93 29.16
C MET A 760 -35.40 -20.71 29.71
N TYR A 761 -34.40 -20.92 30.58
CA TYR A 761 -33.53 -19.88 31.12
C TYR A 761 -32.70 -19.21 30.03
N GLN A 762 -32.04 -20.00 29.17
CA GLN A 762 -31.26 -19.45 28.05
C GLN A 762 -32.12 -18.81 26.96
N GLY A 763 -33.35 -19.30 26.76
CA GLY A 763 -34.31 -18.73 25.81
C GLY A 763 -35.10 -17.53 26.35
N GLU A 764 -34.65 -16.93 27.48
CA GLU A 764 -35.25 -15.76 28.14
C GLU A 764 -36.78 -15.85 28.37
N LYS A 765 -37.30 -17.05 28.66
CA LYS A 765 -38.72 -17.21 29.04
C LYS A 765 -39.00 -16.44 30.33
N SER A 766 -40.22 -15.91 30.49
CA SER A 766 -40.57 -15.15 31.69
C SER A 766 -40.41 -15.99 32.95
N LYS A 767 -40.01 -15.34 34.05
CA LYS A 767 -39.80 -16.01 35.34
C LYS A 767 -41.08 -16.69 35.83
N GLU A 768 -42.26 -16.09 35.60
CA GLU A 768 -43.53 -16.74 35.98
C GLU A 768 -43.78 -18.03 35.20
N HIS A 769 -43.43 -18.06 33.91
CA HIS A 769 -43.60 -19.26 33.09
C HIS A 769 -42.74 -20.42 33.60
N ILE A 770 -41.50 -20.13 34.01
CA ILE A 770 -40.58 -21.12 34.59
C ILE A 770 -41.11 -21.62 35.94
N VAL A 771 -41.58 -20.71 36.81
CA VAL A 771 -42.17 -21.07 38.11
C VAL A 771 -43.40 -21.94 37.92
N LYS A 772 -44.32 -21.58 37.01
CA LYS A 772 -45.53 -22.36 36.71
C LYS A 772 -45.19 -23.76 36.18
N PHE A 773 -44.18 -23.87 35.31
CA PHE A 773 -43.72 -25.18 34.86
C PHE A 773 -43.21 -26.04 36.02
N ILE A 774 -42.36 -25.48 36.89
CA ILE A 774 -41.81 -26.20 38.05
C ILE A 774 -42.92 -26.60 39.02
N GLU A 775 -43.86 -25.69 39.30
CA GLU A 775 -45.02 -25.91 40.15
C GLU A 775 -45.87 -27.09 39.66
N ILE A 776 -46.19 -27.15 38.36
CA ILE A 776 -46.95 -28.27 37.78
C ILE A 776 -46.20 -29.60 37.96
N GLN A 777 -44.89 -29.62 37.70
CA GLN A 777 -44.08 -30.83 37.86
C GLN A 777 -43.98 -31.24 39.34
N MET A 778 -43.91 -30.26 40.24
CA MET A 778 -43.87 -30.50 41.67
C MET A 778 -45.22 -31.05 42.17
N ALA A 779 -46.33 -30.47 41.73
CA ALA A 779 -47.67 -30.96 42.04
C ALA A 779 -47.89 -32.40 41.55
N ASP A 780 -47.52 -32.73 40.31
CA ASP A 780 -47.61 -34.10 39.77
C ASP A 780 -46.78 -35.11 40.58
N MET A 781 -45.59 -34.70 41.05
CA MET A 781 -44.77 -35.52 41.93
C MET A 781 -45.45 -35.74 43.29
N PHE A 782 -46.05 -34.71 43.90
CA PHE A 782 -46.77 -34.84 45.17
C PHE A 782 -47.98 -35.78 45.07
N HIS A 783 -48.77 -35.66 43.99
CA HIS A 783 -49.94 -36.52 43.78
C HIS A 783 -49.55 -38.00 43.64
N LYS A 784 -48.33 -38.31 43.18
CA LYS A 784 -47.82 -39.68 43.07
C LYS A 784 -47.29 -40.26 44.37
N LEU A 785 -46.97 -39.41 45.35
CA LEU A 785 -46.49 -39.83 46.67
C LEU A 785 -47.63 -40.10 47.66
N LEU A 786 -48.83 -39.58 47.39
CA LEU A 786 -50.05 -39.77 48.21
C LEU A 786 -50.91 -40.99 47.78
N LYS A 787 -50.50 -41.71 46.73
CA LYS A 787 -51.08 -42.99 46.29
C LYS A 787 -50.21 -44.13 46.76
#